data_AF-A0A830GRT9-F1
#
_entry.id   AF-A0A830GRT9-F1
#
_cell.length_a   1.000
_cell.length_b   1.000
_cell.length_c   1.000
_cell.angle_alpha   90.00
_cell.angle_beta   90.00
_cell.angle_gamma   90.00
#
_symmetry.space_group_name_H-M   'P 1'
#
loop_
_entity.id
_entity.type
_entity.pdbx_description
1 polymer ?
#
loop_
_entity_poly.entity_id
_entity_poly.type
_entity_poly.pdbx_seq_one_letter_code
_entity_poly.pdbx_strand_id
1 'polypeptide(L)'
;MSANGLQIDDPDGDGAVFVLPYDENLARESALSNLNARTDPEPDSTTPDPVSDEEEDGGVIKRANEYMSSVGSVALEAIGLHGMEISKANAKRAGELYRNKFPLLTPRFTRQCSECGAEFDEEVDVCEHCDSTDLHEPSPKQRTRAKQFFREVNREGQSLRQLYKFLARDAGRLGIWLHVVKKSYTYWDKPSVEIGGETVVESGEVHENPLELVRGDPKRIKPVVNEHGRIGNWWWACPVCEDRTETMQREPGRCDEHGCELREVHYAEVEKVGDTDPVKVYFGDEIVDYAAFEPRLGGKDALSPLDSLWLKQAILHWMDLYAGGYYDQQNTNRYPGRIVILHTSNKSAVEKQLAQAQDEKDEDPYAQGFLYNEVPPGADSSSDTAQVLDLMSDEILGQSDQLKQDYKSDIRSRYGLVDAQDSELEDAGGLNNEGLQLTINDRDKATTHQDLMEGPLRKLMDSLGFDDWEIRFVPPEGPDEETPVKETVQAVALAEQNGISYAIEDGRMEIQDTDGVVEPDPDPDPQPGSGGPDDDDGPTLDVDAPPPNPEQNGGDVTDDAVRHLEELQRHLVWGDESDIAQQSRQEAWTVDEDMPQFLQELIEEALDSGAIYYGEYDAPNVTGGAVKRFFKEKLDQPQGWSRRSLITDFADRFKISEQQAADVLEVQLTNTLNKARELGYERQGNTDDRVFKWIGPADNDKTDACWELLRETNPKYGGTPRPLDELKQLVAQKREQNYPEFDGSEWSVHWGERDTYVEHFD
;
A
#
# COMPACT_ATOMS: atom_id res chain seq x y z
N MET A 1 -0.79 46.01 -26.79
CA MET A 1 0.41 46.79 -27.14
C MET A 1 1.19 45.94 -28.12
N SER A 2 1.29 46.39 -29.36
CA SER A 2 1.95 45.68 -30.47
C SER A 2 3.45 45.63 -30.25
N ALA A 3 4.03 44.43 -30.18
CA ALA A 3 5.47 44.23 -30.12
C ALA A 3 6.10 44.67 -31.44
N ASN A 4 6.91 45.72 -31.41
CA ASN A 4 7.69 46.18 -32.56
C ASN A 4 8.84 45.20 -32.80
N GLY A 5 8.75 44.40 -33.87
CA GLY A 5 9.87 43.62 -34.38
C GLY A 5 10.92 44.54 -35.01
N LEU A 6 12.19 44.30 -34.71
CA LEU A 6 13.32 44.91 -35.41
C LEU A 6 13.40 44.34 -36.83
N GLN A 7 13.31 45.20 -37.84
CA GLN A 7 13.43 44.86 -39.25
C GLN A 7 14.86 45.21 -39.70
N ILE A 8 15.63 44.21 -40.15
CA ILE A 8 16.92 44.42 -40.85
C ILE A 8 16.62 44.18 -42.33
N ASP A 9 16.72 45.24 -43.14
CA ASP A 9 16.58 45.17 -44.59
C ASP A 9 17.91 44.67 -45.21
N ASP A 10 17.87 43.50 -45.86
CA ASP A 10 18.94 43.00 -46.74
C ASP A 10 18.42 43.02 -48.20
N PRO A 11 19.16 43.56 -49.21
CA PRO A 11 18.63 43.75 -50.56
C PRO A 11 18.48 42.48 -51.40
N ASP A 12 18.99 41.33 -50.93
CA ASP A 12 19.04 40.09 -51.70
C ASP A 12 18.12 38.99 -51.12
N GLY A 13 16.83 39.30 -51.00
CA GLY A 13 15.74 38.37 -51.33
C GLY A 13 15.53 37.05 -50.57
N ASP A 14 16.31 36.69 -49.56
CA ASP A 14 16.07 35.48 -48.72
C ASP A 14 16.24 35.80 -47.23
N GLY A 15 15.33 36.61 -46.69
CA GLY A 15 15.18 36.80 -45.25
C GLY A 15 14.31 35.69 -44.63
N ALA A 16 14.93 34.65 -44.08
CA ALA A 16 14.23 33.67 -43.25
C ALA A 16 13.88 34.31 -41.89
N VAL A 17 12.66 34.82 -41.78
CA VAL A 17 12.06 35.24 -40.51
C VAL A 17 11.51 33.97 -39.84
N PHE A 18 12.19 33.45 -38.82
CA PHE A 18 11.60 32.45 -37.92
C PHE A 18 10.69 33.15 -36.91
N VAL A 19 9.46 33.41 -37.34
CA VAL A 19 8.32 33.60 -36.44
C VAL A 19 7.28 32.59 -36.90
N LEU A 20 7.07 31.52 -36.14
CA LEU A 20 5.83 30.75 -36.24
C LEU A 20 4.75 31.62 -35.57
N PRO A 21 3.79 32.20 -36.30
CA PRO A 21 2.69 32.89 -35.66
C PRO A 21 1.70 31.82 -35.22
N TYR A 22 1.85 31.33 -33.99
CA TYR A 22 0.72 30.72 -33.30
C TYR A 22 -0.25 31.88 -32.97
N ASP A 23 -1.21 32.14 -33.85
CA ASP A 23 -2.25 33.15 -33.65
C ASP A 23 -3.19 32.66 -32.53
N GLU A 24 -3.42 33.49 -31.51
CA GLU A 24 -4.37 33.19 -30.43
C GLU A 24 -5.76 32.83 -30.97
N ASN A 25 -6.15 33.39 -32.12
CA ASN A 25 -7.43 33.07 -32.77
C ASN A 25 -7.43 31.64 -33.34
N LEU A 26 -6.32 31.17 -33.92
CA LEU A 26 -6.18 29.80 -34.40
C LEU A 26 -6.19 28.79 -33.24
N ALA A 27 -5.52 29.13 -32.12
CA ALA A 27 -5.57 28.32 -30.91
C ALA A 27 -6.99 28.25 -30.32
N ARG A 28 -7.69 29.38 -30.28
CA ARG A 28 -9.08 29.47 -29.81
C ARG A 28 -10.05 28.73 -30.73
N GLU A 29 -9.92 28.86 -32.04
CA GLU A 29 -10.77 28.17 -33.02
C GLU A 29 -10.54 26.66 -32.99
N SER A 30 -9.28 26.22 -32.86
CA SER A 30 -8.94 24.80 -32.68
C SER A 30 -9.51 24.24 -31.36
N ALA A 31 -9.38 24.98 -30.25
CA ALA A 31 -9.94 24.61 -28.97
C ALA A 31 -11.48 24.53 -29.02
N LEU A 32 -12.14 25.52 -29.63
CA LEU A 32 -13.61 25.54 -29.79
C LEU A 32 -14.09 24.44 -30.75
N SER A 33 -13.37 24.17 -31.83
CA SER A 33 -13.70 23.08 -32.75
C SER A 33 -13.60 21.71 -32.07
N ASN A 34 -12.57 21.50 -31.25
CA ASN A 34 -12.41 20.28 -30.46
C ASN A 34 -13.46 20.16 -29.36
N LEU A 35 -13.83 21.27 -28.70
CA LEU A 35 -14.90 21.27 -27.71
C LEU A 35 -16.25 20.97 -28.37
N ASN A 36 -16.58 21.63 -29.48
CA ASN A 36 -17.85 21.42 -30.19
C ASN A 36 -17.98 19.98 -30.71
N ALA A 37 -16.91 19.41 -31.26
CA ALA A 37 -16.88 18.00 -31.67
C ALA A 37 -17.04 17.01 -30.49
N ARG A 38 -16.78 17.45 -29.25
CA ARG A 38 -16.94 16.66 -28.01
C ARG A 38 -18.25 16.92 -27.27
N THR A 39 -18.97 17.99 -27.60
CA THR A 39 -20.23 18.39 -26.95
C THR A 39 -21.45 18.20 -27.84
N ASP A 40 -21.27 17.83 -29.10
CA ASP A 40 -22.39 17.36 -29.91
C ASP A 40 -22.94 16.09 -29.24
N PRO A 41 -24.20 16.09 -28.78
CA PRO A 41 -24.76 14.92 -28.11
C PRO A 41 -24.75 13.77 -29.11
N GLU A 42 -23.97 12.71 -28.81
CA GLU A 42 -24.25 11.43 -29.44
C GLU A 42 -25.68 11.02 -29.07
N PRO A 43 -26.45 10.46 -30.02
CA PRO A 43 -27.85 10.08 -29.81
C PRO A 43 -28.07 9.14 -28.61
N ASP A 44 -27.03 8.42 -28.15
CA ASP A 44 -27.11 7.41 -27.09
C ASP A 44 -26.69 7.94 -25.69
N SER A 45 -26.69 9.25 -25.47
CA SER A 45 -26.34 9.88 -24.18
C SER A 45 -27.49 10.64 -23.54
N THR A 46 -28.72 10.19 -23.76
CA THR A 46 -29.87 10.76 -23.07
C THR A 46 -29.83 10.38 -21.58
N THR A 47 -30.22 11.31 -20.71
CA THR A 47 -30.51 10.96 -19.32
C THR A 47 -31.71 10.01 -19.36
N PRO A 48 -31.64 8.80 -18.79
CA PRO A 48 -32.75 7.86 -18.85
C PRO A 48 -34.02 8.52 -18.32
N ASP A 49 -35.02 8.70 -19.17
CA ASP A 49 -36.31 9.22 -18.76
C ASP A 49 -37.01 8.12 -17.96
N PRO A 50 -37.68 8.41 -16.82
CA PRO A 50 -38.34 7.37 -16.03
C PRO A 50 -39.48 6.64 -16.77
N VAL A 51 -39.82 7.06 -18.00
CA VAL A 51 -40.96 6.56 -18.78
C VAL A 51 -40.70 6.53 -20.31
N SER A 52 -39.47 6.72 -20.81
CA SER A 52 -39.24 6.73 -22.27
C SER A 52 -39.04 5.32 -22.83
N ASP A 53 -39.93 4.91 -23.73
CA ASP A 53 -39.86 3.69 -24.54
C ASP A 53 -39.00 3.87 -25.82
N GLU A 54 -37.99 4.76 -25.81
CA GLU A 54 -37.08 4.89 -26.96
C GLU A 54 -36.07 3.74 -26.92
N GLU A 55 -36.24 2.77 -27.84
CA GLU A 55 -35.36 1.61 -28.04
C GLU A 55 -34.00 2.08 -28.61
N GLU A 56 -32.95 2.10 -27.79
CA GLU A 56 -31.56 2.14 -28.27
C GLU A 56 -31.10 0.73 -28.69
N ASP A 57 -30.20 0.61 -29.65
CA ASP A 57 -29.66 -0.69 -30.09
C ASP A 57 -28.68 -1.21 -29.01
N GLY A 58 -29.14 -2.15 -28.17
CA GLY A 58 -28.34 -2.72 -27.08
C GLY A 58 -27.12 -3.53 -27.56
N GLY A 59 -26.31 -4.00 -26.62
CA GLY A 59 -25.16 -4.89 -26.89
C GLY A 59 -23.86 -4.44 -26.27
N VAL A 60 -22.75 -4.83 -26.90
CA VAL A 60 -21.40 -4.49 -26.43
C VAL A 60 -21.16 -3.01 -26.70
N ILE A 61 -20.98 -2.23 -25.64
CA ILE A 61 -20.73 -0.79 -25.76
C ILE A 61 -19.25 -0.48 -25.92
N LYS A 62 -18.93 0.65 -26.56
CA LYS A 62 -17.58 1.20 -26.58
C LYS A 62 -17.22 1.76 -25.20
N ARG A 63 -15.97 1.59 -24.78
CA ARG A 63 -15.44 2.20 -23.56
C ARG A 63 -15.34 3.72 -23.72
N ALA A 64 -15.46 4.48 -22.64
CA ALA A 64 -15.36 5.95 -22.62
C ALA A 64 -14.06 6.46 -23.27
N ASN A 65 -12.95 5.75 -23.06
CA ASN A 65 -11.66 6.08 -23.68
C ASN A 65 -11.62 5.90 -25.21
N GLU A 66 -12.58 5.20 -25.82
CA GLU A 66 -12.65 4.99 -27.27
C GLU A 66 -13.33 6.15 -28.01
N TYR A 67 -14.22 6.90 -27.33
CA TYR A 67 -15.00 7.97 -27.96
C TYR A 67 -14.81 9.36 -27.31
N MET A 68 -14.53 9.45 -26.00
CA MET A 68 -14.33 10.74 -25.32
C MET A 68 -12.87 11.22 -25.32
N SER A 69 -11.91 10.29 -25.30
CA SER A 69 -10.50 10.63 -25.18
C SER A 69 -9.94 11.25 -26.47
N SER A 70 -9.08 12.25 -26.34
CA SER A 70 -8.31 12.83 -27.46
C SER A 70 -7.38 11.81 -28.12
N VAL A 71 -6.89 10.89 -27.32
CA VAL A 71 -5.84 9.94 -27.65
C VAL A 71 -6.43 8.56 -27.36
N GLY A 72 -6.62 7.72 -28.37
CA GLY A 72 -7.31 6.44 -28.20
C GLY A 72 -6.67 5.55 -27.10
N SER A 73 -7.44 4.60 -26.55
CA SER A 73 -7.05 3.79 -25.39
C SER A 73 -5.67 3.10 -25.50
N VAL A 74 -5.29 2.62 -26.68
CA VAL A 74 -3.97 2.01 -26.93
C VAL A 74 -2.83 3.03 -26.76
N ALA A 75 -3.03 4.25 -27.24
CA ALA A 75 -2.04 5.30 -27.11
C ALA A 75 -1.97 5.85 -25.68
N LEU A 76 -3.10 5.92 -24.96
CA LEU A 76 -3.09 6.22 -23.52
C LEU A 76 -2.26 5.19 -22.73
N GLU A 77 -2.45 3.90 -22.99
CA GLU A 77 -1.66 2.85 -22.35
C GLU A 77 -0.16 3.00 -22.65
N ALA A 78 0.20 3.25 -23.92
CA ALA A 78 1.59 3.48 -24.32
C ALA A 78 2.21 4.70 -23.61
N ILE A 79 1.48 5.82 -23.54
CA ILE A 79 1.92 7.03 -22.83
C ILE A 79 2.07 6.74 -21.34
N GLY A 80 1.14 6.01 -20.74
CA GLY A 80 1.21 5.63 -19.33
C GLY A 80 2.31 4.61 -19.00
N LEU A 81 2.83 3.90 -19.99
CA LEU A 81 3.95 2.97 -19.84
C LEU A 81 5.30 3.65 -20.05
N HIS A 82 5.41 4.48 -21.08
CA HIS A 82 6.67 5.06 -21.55
C HIS A 82 6.91 6.50 -21.07
N GLY A 83 5.86 7.21 -20.65
CA GLY A 83 5.97 8.53 -20.04
C GLY A 83 6.66 8.42 -18.68
N MET A 84 7.86 8.97 -18.55
CA MET A 84 8.71 8.79 -17.36
C MET A 84 7.99 9.21 -16.07
N GLU A 85 7.44 10.42 -16.05
CA GLU A 85 6.80 10.98 -14.87
C GLU A 85 5.47 10.28 -14.58
N ILE A 86 4.65 10.07 -15.61
CA ILE A 86 3.37 9.38 -15.48
C ILE A 86 3.54 7.93 -14.98
N SER A 87 4.49 7.19 -15.56
CA SER A 87 4.76 5.80 -15.18
C SER A 87 5.27 5.70 -13.75
N LYS A 88 6.14 6.63 -13.34
CA LYS A 88 6.65 6.75 -11.96
C LYS A 88 5.53 7.06 -10.98
N ALA A 89 4.72 8.10 -11.26
CA ALA A 89 3.59 8.50 -10.42
C ALA A 89 2.56 7.38 -10.26
N ASN A 90 2.16 6.74 -11.37
CA ASN A 90 1.23 5.62 -11.33
C ASN A 90 1.80 4.42 -10.54
N ALA A 91 3.07 4.08 -10.74
CA ALA A 91 3.73 3.00 -10.01
C ALA A 91 3.84 3.29 -8.51
N LYS A 92 4.13 4.54 -8.14
CA LYS A 92 4.23 5.01 -6.75
C LYS A 92 2.86 4.99 -6.06
N ARG A 93 1.80 5.53 -6.69
CA ARG A 93 0.41 5.45 -6.18
C ARG A 93 0.00 4.00 -5.89
N ALA A 94 0.20 3.10 -6.86
CA ALA A 94 -0.11 1.68 -6.68
C ALA A 94 0.76 1.03 -5.58
N GLY A 95 1.98 1.51 -5.37
CA GLY A 95 2.84 1.10 -4.27
C GLY A 95 2.29 1.51 -2.91
N GLU A 96 1.90 2.78 -2.76
CA GLU A 96 1.37 3.32 -1.50
C GLU A 96 0.01 2.73 -1.14
N LEU A 97 -0.88 2.51 -2.12
CA LEU A 97 -2.19 1.89 -1.87
C LEU A 97 -2.10 0.48 -1.27
N TYR A 98 -1.06 -0.27 -1.61
CA TYR A 98 -0.87 -1.66 -1.14
C TYR A 98 0.43 -1.83 -0.35
N ARG A 99 0.86 -0.75 0.33
CA ARG A 99 2.07 -0.75 1.16
C ARG A 99 1.89 -1.57 2.43
N ASN A 100 0.73 -1.45 3.08
CA ASN A 100 0.40 -2.14 4.32
C ASN A 100 0.04 -3.62 4.07
N LYS A 101 -0.09 -4.42 5.14
CA LYS A 101 -0.46 -5.84 5.03
C LYS A 101 -1.82 -5.96 4.32
N PHE A 102 -1.83 -6.61 3.15
CA PHE A 102 -3.02 -6.85 2.35
C PHE A 102 -2.91 -8.21 1.66
N PRO A 103 -3.96 -9.05 1.64
CA PRO A 103 -5.26 -8.84 2.30
C PRO A 103 -5.23 -9.16 3.79
N LEU A 104 -5.87 -8.32 4.62
CA LEU A 104 -6.20 -8.66 6.01
C LEU A 104 -7.59 -9.32 6.03
N LEU A 105 -7.70 -10.51 6.62
CA LEU A 105 -8.97 -11.20 6.77
C LEU A 105 -9.54 -10.97 8.17
N THR A 106 -10.68 -10.27 8.21
CA THR A 106 -11.47 -10.08 9.42
C THR A 106 -12.78 -10.85 9.31
N PRO A 107 -13.32 -11.36 10.43
CA PRO A 107 -14.65 -11.92 10.42
C PRO A 107 -15.66 -10.84 10.02
N ARG A 108 -16.65 -11.19 9.21
CA ARG A 108 -17.70 -10.26 8.78
C ARG A 108 -18.75 -10.04 9.86
N PHE A 109 -18.99 -11.07 10.67
CA PHE A 109 -19.95 -11.08 11.78
C PHE A 109 -19.36 -11.85 12.96
N THR A 110 -19.94 -11.70 14.15
CA THR A 110 -19.64 -12.53 15.32
C THR A 110 -20.52 -13.78 15.34
N ARG A 111 -21.81 -13.62 15.03
CA ARG A 111 -22.77 -14.71 14.85
C ARG A 111 -23.63 -14.46 13.61
N GLN A 112 -23.97 -15.52 12.86
CA GLN A 112 -24.96 -15.45 11.80
C GLN A 112 -26.01 -16.55 11.99
N CYS A 113 -27.28 -16.19 11.78
CA CYS A 113 -28.38 -17.15 11.86
C CYS A 113 -28.43 -18.01 10.60
N SER A 114 -28.36 -19.32 10.75
CA SER A 114 -28.39 -20.27 9.63
C SER A 114 -29.76 -20.38 8.95
N GLU A 115 -30.83 -19.92 9.59
CA GLU A 115 -32.18 -19.94 8.99
C GLU A 115 -32.53 -18.70 8.18
N CYS A 116 -32.23 -17.50 8.70
CA CYS A 116 -32.63 -16.24 8.06
C CYS A 116 -31.45 -15.41 7.49
N GLY A 117 -30.21 -15.81 7.75
CA GLY A 117 -29.01 -15.12 7.29
C GLY A 117 -28.70 -13.81 8.03
N ALA A 118 -29.43 -13.48 9.10
CA ALA A 118 -29.16 -12.28 9.88
C ALA A 118 -27.78 -12.36 10.54
N GLU A 119 -26.99 -11.29 10.34
CA GLU A 119 -25.63 -11.11 10.85
C GLU A 119 -25.68 -10.27 12.13
N PHE A 120 -24.92 -10.66 13.15
CA PHE A 120 -24.81 -9.97 14.43
C PHE A 120 -23.34 -9.72 14.76
N ASP A 121 -23.03 -8.49 15.16
CA ASP A 121 -21.68 -8.07 15.56
C ASP A 121 -21.37 -8.42 17.03
N GLU A 122 -22.37 -8.84 17.79
CA GLU A 122 -22.27 -9.23 19.21
C GLU A 122 -22.58 -10.72 19.41
N GLU A 123 -22.19 -11.27 20.56
CA GLU A 123 -22.58 -12.63 20.93
C GLU A 123 -24.06 -12.68 21.31
N VAL A 124 -24.88 -13.21 20.41
CA VAL A 124 -26.30 -13.47 20.64
C VAL A 124 -26.57 -14.98 20.66
N ASP A 125 -27.41 -15.43 21.59
CA ASP A 125 -27.83 -16.83 21.71
C ASP A 125 -29.10 -17.15 20.89
N VAL A 126 -29.87 -16.13 20.53
CA VAL A 126 -31.16 -16.24 19.81
C VAL A 126 -31.23 -15.15 18.76
N CYS A 127 -31.65 -15.51 17.55
CA CYS A 127 -31.83 -14.57 16.46
C CYS A 127 -33.03 -13.65 16.73
N GLU A 128 -32.81 -12.34 16.77
CA GLU A 128 -33.87 -11.34 17.00
C GLU A 128 -34.91 -11.26 15.85
N HIS A 129 -34.60 -11.82 14.68
CA HIS A 129 -35.48 -11.74 13.50
C HIS A 129 -36.39 -12.95 13.33
N CYS A 130 -35.92 -14.16 13.64
CA CYS A 130 -36.67 -15.40 13.44
C CYS A 130 -36.78 -16.29 14.68
N ASP A 131 -36.29 -15.84 15.85
CA ASP A 131 -36.26 -16.58 17.11
C ASP A 131 -35.49 -17.93 17.05
N SER A 132 -34.72 -18.17 15.99
CA SER A 132 -33.89 -19.37 15.85
C SER A 132 -32.67 -19.31 16.78
N THR A 133 -32.32 -20.45 17.37
CA THR A 133 -31.08 -20.67 18.14
C THR A 133 -29.94 -21.22 17.28
N ASP A 134 -30.19 -21.45 15.99
CA ASP A 134 -29.19 -21.99 15.06
C ASP A 134 -28.34 -20.84 14.53
N LEU A 135 -27.38 -20.43 15.37
CA LEU A 135 -26.43 -19.36 15.11
C LEU A 135 -25.03 -19.97 15.04
N HIS A 136 -24.29 -19.64 13.99
CA HIS A 136 -22.94 -20.12 13.78
C HIS A 136 -21.93 -18.98 13.80
N GLU A 137 -20.70 -19.33 14.21
CA GLU A 137 -19.54 -18.45 14.13
C GLU A 137 -18.89 -18.54 12.74
N PRO A 138 -18.14 -17.52 12.33
CA PRO A 138 -17.35 -17.54 11.10
C PRO A 138 -16.46 -18.77 10.99
N SER A 139 -16.57 -19.49 9.87
CA SER A 139 -15.88 -20.75 9.65
C SER A 139 -14.36 -20.58 9.61
N PRO A 140 -13.60 -21.20 10.53
CA PRO A 140 -12.13 -21.15 10.49
C PRO A 140 -11.55 -21.83 9.23
N LYS A 141 -12.26 -22.85 8.70
CA LYS A 141 -11.84 -23.56 7.47
C LYS A 141 -11.90 -22.64 6.26
N GLN A 142 -12.94 -21.81 6.19
CA GLN A 142 -13.09 -20.84 5.11
C GLN A 142 -11.95 -19.80 5.15
N ARG A 143 -11.58 -19.32 6.34
CA ARG A 143 -10.41 -18.45 6.55
C ARG A 143 -9.14 -19.07 5.97
N THR A 144 -8.87 -20.33 6.28
CA THR A 144 -7.66 -21.03 5.81
C THR A 144 -7.66 -21.17 4.29
N ARG A 145 -8.81 -21.56 3.70
CA ARG A 145 -8.97 -21.65 2.24
C ARG A 145 -8.75 -20.31 1.56
N ALA A 146 -9.31 -19.23 2.11
CA ALA A 146 -9.14 -17.87 1.61
C ALA A 146 -7.67 -17.43 1.69
N LYS A 147 -7.00 -17.62 2.85
CA LYS A 147 -5.56 -17.32 3.00
C LYS A 147 -4.70 -18.06 1.98
N GLN A 148 -4.98 -19.35 1.76
CA GLN A 148 -4.23 -20.15 0.79
C GLN A 148 -4.46 -19.65 -0.63
N PHE A 149 -5.71 -19.37 -1.00
CA PHE A 149 -6.06 -18.83 -2.31
C PHE A 149 -5.44 -17.44 -2.56
N PHE A 150 -5.40 -16.56 -1.56
CA PHE A 150 -4.83 -15.22 -1.74
C PHE A 150 -3.31 -15.16 -1.74
N ARG A 151 -2.62 -16.18 -1.22
CA ARG A 151 -1.17 -16.32 -1.37
C ARG A 151 -0.77 -16.61 -2.82
N GLU A 152 -1.57 -17.40 -3.52
CA GLU A 152 -1.35 -17.79 -4.91
C GLU A 152 -2.70 -17.81 -5.65
N VAL A 153 -3.06 -16.66 -6.24
CA VAL A 153 -4.35 -16.49 -6.91
C VAL A 153 -4.36 -17.04 -8.33
N ASN A 154 -3.19 -17.35 -8.91
CA ASN A 154 -3.05 -17.89 -10.25
C ASN A 154 -1.84 -18.83 -10.37
N ARG A 155 -1.77 -19.54 -11.50
CA ARG A 155 -0.71 -20.53 -11.80
C ARG A 155 0.68 -19.91 -11.87
N GLU A 156 0.76 -18.61 -12.08
CA GLU A 156 2.00 -17.85 -12.14
C GLU A 156 2.56 -17.51 -10.75
N GLY A 157 1.89 -17.94 -9.66
CA GLY A 157 2.38 -17.72 -8.30
C GLY A 157 2.11 -16.31 -7.76
N GLN A 158 1.23 -15.53 -8.39
CA GLN A 158 0.96 -14.17 -7.93
C GLN A 158 0.07 -14.19 -6.68
N SER A 159 0.43 -13.38 -5.69
CA SER A 159 -0.46 -13.07 -4.56
C SER A 159 -1.56 -12.08 -4.96
N LEU A 160 -2.65 -12.03 -4.18
CA LEU A 160 -3.73 -11.06 -4.37
C LEU A 160 -3.19 -9.62 -4.37
N ARG A 161 -2.26 -9.31 -3.45
CA ARG A 161 -1.59 -8.00 -3.36
C ARG A 161 -0.88 -7.63 -4.66
N GLN A 162 -0.14 -8.57 -5.26
CA GLN A 162 0.58 -8.32 -6.50
C GLN A 162 -0.38 -8.10 -7.68
N LEU A 163 -1.44 -8.93 -7.78
CA LEU A 163 -2.48 -8.75 -8.80
C LEU A 163 -3.14 -7.38 -8.65
N TYR A 164 -3.57 -7.02 -7.45
CA TYR A 164 -4.26 -5.75 -7.19
C TYR A 164 -3.37 -4.53 -7.41
N LYS A 165 -2.08 -4.61 -7.05
CA LYS A 165 -1.08 -3.58 -7.38
C LYS A 165 -0.88 -3.44 -8.89
N PHE A 166 -0.90 -4.56 -9.63
CA PHE A 166 -0.82 -4.54 -11.09
C PHE A 166 -2.06 -3.88 -11.71
N LEU A 167 -3.23 -4.31 -11.27
CA LEU A 167 -4.52 -3.79 -11.71
C LEU A 167 -4.65 -2.29 -11.40
N ALA A 168 -4.17 -1.81 -10.25
CA ALA A 168 -4.23 -0.38 -9.90
C ALA A 168 -3.40 0.48 -10.87
N ARG A 169 -2.34 -0.09 -11.44
CA ARG A 169 -1.58 0.56 -12.52
C ARG A 169 -2.37 0.61 -13.82
N ASP A 170 -3.19 -0.40 -14.12
CA ASP A 170 -4.09 -0.36 -15.28
C ASP A 170 -5.16 0.73 -15.10
N ALA A 171 -5.75 0.84 -13.90
CA ALA A 171 -6.65 1.96 -13.59
C ALA A 171 -5.95 3.33 -13.76
N GLY A 172 -4.68 3.46 -13.35
CA GLY A 172 -3.93 4.70 -13.57
C GLY A 172 -3.65 5.02 -15.04
N ARG A 173 -3.76 4.05 -15.96
CA ARG A 173 -3.57 4.25 -17.41
C ARG A 173 -4.87 4.37 -18.19
N LEU A 174 -5.90 3.64 -17.79
CA LEU A 174 -7.15 3.47 -18.53
C LEU A 174 -8.39 3.89 -17.72
N GLY A 175 -8.22 4.35 -16.49
CA GLY A 175 -9.31 4.76 -15.59
C GLY A 175 -9.94 3.59 -14.82
N ILE A 176 -9.91 2.40 -15.39
CA ILE A 176 -10.53 1.18 -14.85
C ILE A 176 -9.50 0.06 -14.72
N TRP A 177 -9.63 -0.71 -13.65
CA TRP A 177 -8.96 -2.01 -13.52
C TRP A 177 -9.99 -3.14 -13.63
N LEU A 178 -9.56 -4.33 -14.07
CA LEU A 178 -10.47 -5.46 -14.27
C LEU A 178 -9.72 -6.78 -14.16
N HIS A 179 -10.29 -7.75 -13.43
CA HIS A 179 -9.82 -9.13 -13.46
C HIS A 179 -10.98 -10.11 -13.62
N VAL A 180 -10.62 -11.29 -14.13
CA VAL A 180 -11.51 -12.40 -14.39
C VAL A 180 -11.36 -13.43 -13.26
N VAL A 181 -12.46 -13.78 -12.63
CA VAL A 181 -12.60 -14.94 -11.74
C VAL A 181 -12.86 -16.15 -12.64
N LYS A 182 -11.82 -16.93 -12.92
CA LYS A 182 -11.98 -18.13 -13.75
C LYS A 182 -12.63 -19.23 -12.92
N LYS A 183 -13.81 -19.66 -13.35
CA LYS A 183 -14.58 -20.72 -12.70
C LYS A 183 -14.64 -21.97 -13.56
N SER A 184 -14.65 -23.14 -12.93
CA SER A 184 -15.11 -24.39 -13.55
C SER A 184 -16.56 -24.63 -13.21
N TYR A 185 -17.36 -24.94 -14.22
CA TYR A 185 -18.77 -25.28 -14.07
C TYR A 185 -18.94 -26.77 -14.33
N THR A 186 -19.51 -27.47 -13.35
CA THR A 186 -19.83 -28.89 -13.46
C THR A 186 -21.34 -29.07 -13.31
N TYR A 187 -21.96 -29.74 -14.28
CA TYR A 187 -23.37 -30.08 -14.26
C TYR A 187 -23.56 -31.57 -13.96
N TRP A 188 -24.33 -31.88 -12.92
CA TRP A 188 -24.59 -33.26 -12.51
C TRP A 188 -25.90 -33.74 -13.14
N ASP A 189 -25.80 -34.53 -14.21
CA ASP A 189 -26.98 -35.08 -14.93
C ASP A 189 -27.73 -36.16 -14.14
N LYS A 190 -27.05 -36.78 -13.15
CA LYS A 190 -27.54 -37.90 -12.33
C LYS A 190 -27.03 -37.80 -10.90
N PRO A 191 -27.83 -38.24 -9.90
CA PRO A 191 -27.35 -38.39 -8.54
C PRO A 191 -26.34 -39.56 -8.48
N SER A 192 -25.10 -39.31 -8.10
CA SER A 192 -24.08 -40.35 -7.86
C SER A 192 -22.97 -39.74 -6.98
N VAL A 193 -22.39 -40.33 -5.94
CA VAL A 193 -22.29 -41.71 -5.40
C VAL A 193 -22.10 -41.59 -3.87
N GLU A 194 -22.60 -42.55 -3.08
CA GLU A 194 -22.28 -42.70 -1.65
C GLU A 194 -20.79 -43.00 -1.41
N ILE A 195 -20.10 -42.15 -0.64
CA ILE A 195 -18.88 -42.53 0.08
C ILE A 195 -19.10 -42.19 1.55
N GLY A 196 -19.27 -43.20 2.39
CA GLY A 196 -19.39 -43.00 3.85
C GLY A 196 -20.80 -42.79 4.40
N GLY A 197 -21.85 -42.94 3.61
CA GLY A 197 -23.24 -42.94 4.11
C GLY A 197 -23.94 -41.58 4.11
N GLU A 198 -23.33 -40.52 3.57
CA GLU A 198 -24.00 -39.26 3.27
C GLU A 198 -24.10 -39.06 1.76
N THR A 199 -25.31 -38.77 1.29
CA THR A 199 -25.61 -38.36 -0.09
C THR A 199 -25.99 -36.89 -0.05
N VAL A 200 -25.18 -36.00 -0.63
CA VAL A 200 -25.53 -34.59 -0.74
C VAL A 200 -25.08 -34.04 -2.09
N VAL A 201 -25.85 -34.32 -3.15
CA VAL A 201 -25.96 -33.40 -4.30
C VAL A 201 -27.36 -33.59 -4.89
N GLU A 202 -28.15 -32.53 -4.96
CA GLU A 202 -29.42 -32.55 -5.68
C GLU A 202 -29.16 -32.57 -7.19
N SER A 203 -29.85 -33.46 -7.91
CA SER A 203 -29.70 -33.58 -9.36
C SER A 203 -30.23 -32.32 -10.06
N GLY A 204 -29.44 -31.73 -10.97
CA GLY A 204 -29.87 -30.60 -11.80
C GLY A 204 -29.24 -29.25 -11.45
N GLU A 205 -28.35 -29.17 -10.46
CA GLU A 205 -27.64 -27.93 -10.12
C GLU A 205 -26.28 -27.82 -10.81
N VAL A 206 -25.92 -26.58 -11.18
CA VAL A 206 -24.60 -26.22 -11.69
C VAL A 206 -23.71 -25.91 -10.51
N HIS A 207 -22.69 -26.73 -10.27
CA HIS A 207 -21.71 -26.46 -9.24
C HIS A 207 -20.57 -25.60 -9.81
N GLU A 208 -20.31 -24.47 -9.16
CA GLU A 208 -19.28 -23.51 -9.52
C GLU A 208 -18.06 -23.68 -8.61
N ASN A 209 -16.87 -23.76 -9.19
CA ASN A 209 -15.63 -23.78 -8.41
C ASN A 209 -14.65 -22.74 -8.97
N PRO A 210 -14.35 -21.65 -8.23
CA PRO A 210 -13.32 -20.70 -8.60
C PRO A 210 -11.95 -21.37 -8.64
N LEU A 211 -11.19 -21.12 -9.71
CA LEU A 211 -9.89 -21.74 -9.96
C LEU A 211 -8.75 -20.75 -9.80
N GLU A 212 -8.86 -19.57 -10.43
CA GLU A 212 -7.78 -18.57 -10.48
C GLU A 212 -8.34 -17.17 -10.76
N LEU A 213 -7.58 -16.15 -10.37
CA LEU A 213 -7.81 -14.74 -10.71
C LEU A 213 -6.78 -14.30 -11.75
N VAL A 214 -7.26 -13.78 -12.88
CA VAL A 214 -6.40 -13.36 -13.99
C VAL A 214 -6.72 -11.93 -14.38
N ARG A 215 -5.69 -11.11 -14.61
CA ARG A 215 -5.87 -9.75 -15.15
C ARG A 215 -6.62 -9.79 -16.47
N GLY A 216 -7.73 -9.06 -16.56
CA GLY A 216 -8.44 -8.83 -17.80
C GLY A 216 -7.95 -7.55 -18.48
N ASP A 217 -7.91 -7.52 -19.82
CA ASP A 217 -7.56 -6.30 -20.53
C ASP A 217 -8.79 -5.37 -20.62
N PRO A 218 -8.79 -4.19 -19.96
CA PRO A 218 -9.96 -3.32 -19.96
C PRO A 218 -10.28 -2.72 -21.34
N LYS A 219 -9.33 -2.76 -22.29
CA LYS A 219 -9.55 -2.30 -23.67
C LYS A 219 -10.39 -3.30 -24.49
N ARG A 220 -10.39 -4.58 -24.09
CA ARG A 220 -11.02 -5.68 -24.84
C ARG A 220 -12.24 -6.24 -24.13
N ILE A 221 -12.24 -6.28 -22.80
CA ILE A 221 -13.41 -6.69 -22.02
C ILE A 221 -14.29 -5.46 -21.84
N LYS A 222 -15.52 -5.52 -22.35
CA LYS A 222 -16.48 -4.41 -22.44
C LYS A 222 -17.80 -4.80 -21.77
N PRO A 223 -18.53 -3.86 -21.14
CA PRO A 223 -19.85 -4.13 -20.61
C PRO A 223 -20.83 -4.42 -21.76
N VAL A 224 -21.82 -5.25 -21.48
CA VAL A 224 -22.98 -5.49 -22.36
C VAL A 224 -24.17 -4.80 -21.72
N VAL A 225 -24.90 -4.00 -22.50
CA VAL A 225 -26.09 -3.28 -22.04
C VAL A 225 -27.33 -3.68 -22.82
N ASN A 226 -28.50 -3.54 -22.20
CA ASN A 226 -29.79 -3.67 -22.87
C ASN A 226 -30.18 -2.38 -23.60
N GLU A 227 -31.39 -2.39 -24.18
CA GLU A 227 -32.01 -1.28 -24.94
C GLU A 227 -32.23 0.01 -24.12
N HIS A 228 -32.03 -0.05 -22.80
CA HIS A 228 -32.16 1.08 -21.88
C HIS A 228 -30.81 1.51 -21.28
N GLY A 229 -29.69 1.06 -21.86
CA GLY A 229 -28.35 1.37 -21.38
C GLY A 229 -28.02 0.78 -19.99
N ARG A 230 -28.80 -0.19 -19.50
CA ARG A 230 -28.53 -0.92 -18.26
C ARG A 230 -27.69 -2.15 -18.55
N ILE A 231 -26.74 -2.44 -17.68
CA ILE A 231 -25.86 -3.60 -17.85
C ILE A 231 -26.65 -4.90 -17.74
N GLY A 232 -26.34 -5.84 -18.62
CA GLY A 232 -27.01 -7.12 -18.74
C GLY A 232 -28.29 -7.05 -19.57
N ASN A 233 -29.15 -8.06 -19.41
CA ASN A 233 -30.48 -8.23 -20.00
C ASN A 233 -30.53 -8.10 -21.52
N TRP A 234 -29.42 -8.41 -22.17
CA TRP A 234 -29.31 -8.44 -23.63
C TRP A 234 -29.08 -9.85 -24.16
N TRP A 235 -28.22 -10.59 -23.46
CA TRP A 235 -27.83 -11.95 -23.82
C TRP A 235 -27.81 -12.88 -22.61
N TRP A 236 -28.13 -14.15 -22.86
CA TRP A 236 -28.09 -15.25 -21.90
C TRP A 236 -27.27 -16.40 -22.48
N ALA A 237 -26.41 -17.02 -21.69
CA ALA A 237 -25.54 -18.12 -22.13
C ALA A 237 -25.51 -19.26 -21.10
N CYS A 238 -25.23 -20.50 -21.55
CA CYS A 238 -25.08 -21.61 -20.61
C CYS A 238 -23.73 -21.52 -19.90
N PRO A 239 -23.68 -21.67 -18.56
CA PRO A 239 -22.41 -21.67 -17.84
C PRO A 239 -21.47 -22.83 -18.19
N VAL A 240 -22.03 -23.95 -18.69
CA VAL A 240 -21.34 -25.23 -18.91
C VAL A 240 -20.77 -25.36 -20.32
N CYS A 241 -21.37 -24.69 -21.32
CA CYS A 241 -20.89 -24.75 -22.70
C CYS A 241 -19.47 -24.20 -22.81
N GLU A 242 -18.59 -24.92 -23.52
CA GLU A 242 -17.21 -24.51 -23.75
C GLU A 242 -17.14 -23.21 -24.55
N ASP A 243 -17.95 -23.12 -25.63
CA ASP A 243 -18.17 -21.87 -26.35
C ASP A 243 -19.56 -21.29 -26.02
N ARG A 244 -19.53 -20.27 -25.18
CA ARG A 244 -20.73 -19.55 -24.74
C ARG A 244 -21.24 -18.58 -25.80
N THR A 245 -20.42 -18.18 -26.77
CA THR A 245 -20.83 -17.23 -27.82
C THR A 245 -21.73 -17.90 -28.86
N GLU A 246 -21.46 -19.17 -29.18
CA GLU A 246 -22.30 -19.95 -30.11
C GLU A 246 -23.66 -20.32 -29.52
N THR A 247 -23.75 -20.43 -28.20
CA THR A 247 -24.95 -20.85 -27.46
C THR A 247 -25.73 -19.69 -26.84
N MET A 248 -25.34 -18.46 -27.17
CA MET A 248 -25.92 -17.24 -26.66
C MET A 248 -27.34 -17.00 -27.22
N GLN A 249 -28.28 -16.68 -26.33
CA GLN A 249 -29.68 -16.40 -26.66
C GLN A 249 -30.06 -14.98 -26.27
N ARG A 250 -31.07 -14.42 -26.92
CA ARG A 250 -31.65 -13.09 -26.60
C ARG A 250 -32.78 -13.14 -25.57
N GLU A 251 -33.14 -14.33 -25.10
CA GLU A 251 -34.17 -14.51 -24.09
C GLU A 251 -33.67 -15.48 -23.01
N PRO A 252 -34.11 -15.31 -21.75
CA PRO A 252 -33.84 -16.28 -20.71
C PRO A 252 -34.46 -17.64 -21.06
N GLY A 253 -33.79 -18.72 -20.68
CA GLY A 253 -34.23 -20.06 -21.05
C GLY A 253 -33.35 -21.16 -20.49
N ARG A 254 -33.42 -22.32 -21.12
CA ARG A 254 -32.56 -23.47 -20.84
C ARG A 254 -31.70 -23.80 -22.04
N CYS A 255 -30.50 -24.28 -21.80
CA CYS A 255 -29.60 -24.74 -22.85
C CYS A 255 -30.15 -26.02 -23.49
N ASP A 256 -30.19 -26.05 -24.83
CA ASP A 256 -30.64 -27.23 -25.58
C ASP A 256 -29.69 -28.42 -25.43
N GLU A 257 -28.41 -28.18 -25.19
CA GLU A 257 -27.38 -29.22 -25.07
C GLU A 257 -27.27 -29.78 -23.66
N HIS A 258 -27.25 -28.91 -22.65
CA HIS A 258 -26.95 -29.28 -21.27
C HIS A 258 -28.18 -29.26 -20.34
N GLY A 259 -29.30 -28.66 -20.76
CA GLY A 259 -30.49 -28.51 -19.93
C GLY A 259 -30.35 -27.54 -18.74
N CYS A 260 -29.17 -26.93 -18.58
CA CYS A 260 -28.81 -25.89 -17.60
C CYS A 260 -29.71 -24.66 -17.80
N GLU A 261 -29.95 -23.88 -16.74
CA GLU A 261 -30.54 -22.55 -16.87
C GLU A 261 -29.51 -21.57 -17.43
N LEU A 262 -29.92 -20.76 -18.40
CA LEU A 262 -29.04 -19.77 -19.01
C LEU A 262 -28.84 -18.60 -18.06
N ARG A 263 -27.59 -18.17 -17.90
CA ARG A 263 -27.21 -17.03 -17.05
C ARG A 263 -27.01 -15.79 -17.91
N GLU A 264 -27.37 -14.65 -17.33
CA GLU A 264 -27.29 -13.34 -17.98
C GLU A 264 -25.83 -12.91 -18.20
N VAL A 265 -25.52 -12.49 -19.42
CA VAL A 265 -24.20 -11.99 -19.83
C VAL A 265 -24.07 -10.51 -19.47
N HIS A 266 -23.04 -10.15 -18.71
CA HIS A 266 -22.78 -8.77 -18.28
C HIS A 266 -21.59 -8.14 -19.02
N TYR A 267 -20.64 -8.96 -19.47
CA TYR A 267 -19.44 -8.49 -20.16
C TYR A 267 -19.10 -9.38 -21.35
N ALA A 268 -18.39 -8.81 -22.33
CA ALA A 268 -17.86 -9.52 -23.48
C ALA A 268 -16.41 -9.13 -23.77
N GLU A 269 -15.57 -10.09 -24.17
CA GLU A 269 -14.25 -9.85 -24.75
C GLU A 269 -14.38 -9.71 -26.27
N VAL A 270 -13.81 -8.65 -26.85
CA VAL A 270 -13.74 -8.44 -28.31
C VAL A 270 -12.33 -8.72 -28.86
N GLU A 271 -12.20 -8.95 -30.16
CA GLU A 271 -10.90 -9.25 -30.79
C GLU A 271 -10.00 -8.00 -30.80
N LYS A 272 -10.51 -6.86 -31.28
CA LYS A 272 -9.76 -5.60 -31.37
C LYS A 272 -10.49 -4.47 -30.67
N VAL A 273 -9.71 -3.46 -30.27
CA VAL A 273 -10.26 -2.20 -29.77
C VAL A 273 -11.12 -1.57 -30.87
N GLY A 274 -12.33 -1.12 -30.52
CA GLY A 274 -13.33 -0.62 -31.46
C GLY A 274 -14.38 -1.65 -31.91
N ASP A 275 -14.08 -2.96 -31.81
CA ASP A 275 -15.04 -4.00 -32.19
C ASP A 275 -16.19 -4.08 -31.18
N THR A 276 -17.35 -4.57 -31.64
CA THR A 276 -18.55 -4.85 -30.83
C THR A 276 -19.00 -6.31 -30.91
N ASP A 277 -18.39 -7.12 -31.78
CA ASP A 277 -18.67 -8.55 -31.87
C ASP A 277 -17.95 -9.32 -30.75
N PRO A 278 -18.68 -10.08 -29.90
CA PRO A 278 -18.08 -10.81 -28.79
C PRO A 278 -17.33 -12.05 -29.28
N VAL A 279 -16.09 -12.22 -28.82
CA VAL A 279 -15.30 -13.46 -28.96
C VAL A 279 -15.46 -14.36 -27.73
N LYS A 280 -15.69 -13.76 -26.56
CA LYS A 280 -16.06 -14.47 -25.32
C LYS A 280 -17.06 -13.64 -24.53
N VAL A 281 -17.84 -14.31 -23.69
CA VAL A 281 -18.83 -13.68 -22.82
C VAL A 281 -18.66 -14.12 -21.38
N TYR A 282 -18.95 -13.22 -20.45
CA TYR A 282 -18.79 -13.40 -19.02
C TYR A 282 -20.04 -13.02 -18.25
N PHE A 283 -20.28 -13.75 -17.18
CA PHE A 283 -21.33 -13.43 -16.21
C PHE A 283 -20.87 -12.34 -15.24
N GLY A 284 -21.82 -11.72 -14.53
CA GLY A 284 -21.54 -10.61 -13.62
C GLY A 284 -20.54 -10.96 -12.51
N ASP A 285 -20.57 -12.18 -11.99
CA ASP A 285 -19.70 -12.75 -10.94
C ASP A 285 -18.35 -13.28 -11.46
N GLU A 286 -18.16 -13.36 -12.78
CA GLU A 286 -16.88 -13.75 -13.37
C GLU A 286 -15.94 -12.55 -13.57
N ILE A 287 -16.45 -11.32 -13.51
CA ILE A 287 -15.68 -10.10 -13.71
C ILE A 287 -15.75 -9.24 -12.45
N VAL A 288 -14.59 -8.90 -11.90
CA VAL A 288 -14.47 -7.89 -10.85
C VAL A 288 -13.80 -6.66 -11.45
N ASP A 289 -14.51 -5.55 -11.40
CA ASP A 289 -14.13 -4.27 -11.99
C ASP A 289 -14.28 -3.13 -11.00
N TYR A 290 -13.44 -2.10 -11.14
CA TYR A 290 -13.65 -0.84 -10.42
C TYR A 290 -13.04 0.37 -11.16
N ALA A 291 -13.86 1.40 -11.28
CA ALA A 291 -13.53 2.65 -11.94
C ALA A 291 -12.92 3.62 -10.92
N ALA A 292 -11.58 3.63 -10.83
CA ALA A 292 -10.87 4.45 -9.85
C ALA A 292 -10.80 5.93 -10.23
N PHE A 293 -10.94 6.25 -11.52
CA PHE A 293 -10.84 7.62 -12.03
C PHE A 293 -12.05 7.94 -12.91
N GLU A 294 -12.70 9.08 -12.66
CA GLU A 294 -13.80 9.61 -13.49
C GLU A 294 -14.83 8.53 -13.89
N PRO A 295 -15.52 7.91 -12.92
CA PRO A 295 -16.42 6.80 -13.17
C PRO A 295 -17.56 7.17 -14.12
N ARG A 296 -17.87 6.24 -15.02
CA ARG A 296 -18.95 6.29 -16.01
C ARG A 296 -19.79 5.02 -15.91
N LEU A 297 -20.97 5.04 -16.52
CA LEU A 297 -21.88 3.89 -16.56
C LEU A 297 -22.10 3.26 -15.15
N GLY A 298 -22.38 4.11 -14.16
CA GLY A 298 -22.57 3.65 -12.78
C GLY A 298 -21.33 3.00 -12.14
N GLY A 299 -20.12 3.39 -12.55
CA GLY A 299 -18.86 2.86 -12.01
C GLY A 299 -18.33 1.61 -12.73
N LYS A 300 -18.95 1.22 -13.84
CA LYS A 300 -18.59 0.04 -14.66
C LYS A 300 -17.73 0.39 -15.87
N ASP A 301 -17.53 1.68 -16.08
CA ASP A 301 -16.57 2.23 -17.02
C ASP A 301 -15.90 3.49 -16.46
N ALA A 302 -14.86 3.99 -17.11
CA ALA A 302 -14.06 5.10 -16.61
C ALA A 302 -13.34 5.87 -17.73
N LEU A 303 -13.11 7.16 -17.52
CA LEU A 303 -12.18 7.93 -18.35
C LEU A 303 -10.78 7.87 -17.74
N SER A 304 -9.77 7.66 -18.59
CA SER A 304 -8.38 7.67 -18.16
C SER A 304 -7.98 9.03 -17.60
N PRO A 305 -7.27 9.07 -16.45
CA PRO A 305 -6.71 10.33 -15.95
C PRO A 305 -5.69 10.94 -16.93
N LEU A 306 -5.12 10.12 -17.83
CA LEU A 306 -4.13 10.52 -18.82
C LEU A 306 -4.69 11.44 -19.91
N ASP A 307 -5.99 11.42 -20.19
CA ASP A 307 -6.58 12.27 -21.24
C ASP A 307 -6.32 13.76 -20.98
N SER A 308 -6.23 14.15 -19.71
CA SER A 308 -5.89 15.52 -19.30
C SER A 308 -4.38 15.81 -19.18
N LEU A 309 -3.54 14.77 -19.08
CA LEU A 309 -2.12 14.89 -18.74
C LEU A 309 -1.17 14.65 -19.91
N TRP A 310 -1.62 13.95 -20.96
CA TRP A 310 -0.72 13.44 -22.00
C TRP A 310 0.08 14.54 -22.70
N LEU A 311 -0.49 15.74 -22.88
CA LEU A 311 0.21 16.89 -23.46
C LEU A 311 1.38 17.35 -22.57
N LYS A 312 1.19 17.40 -21.24
CA LYS A 312 2.25 17.79 -20.30
C LYS A 312 3.41 16.80 -20.36
N GLN A 313 3.10 15.51 -20.36
CA GLN A 313 4.12 14.46 -20.52
C GLN A 313 4.82 14.50 -21.88
N ALA A 314 4.09 14.81 -22.95
CA ALA A 314 4.68 14.99 -24.27
C ALA A 314 5.64 16.18 -24.29
N ILE A 315 5.26 17.33 -23.70
CA ILE A 315 6.12 18.51 -23.59
C ILE A 315 7.40 18.17 -22.82
N LEU A 316 7.30 17.51 -21.66
CA LEU A 316 8.47 17.06 -20.89
C LEU A 316 9.39 16.17 -21.75
N HIS A 317 8.81 15.21 -22.49
CA HIS A 317 9.59 14.36 -23.38
C HIS A 317 10.27 15.14 -24.51
N TRP A 318 9.58 16.12 -25.10
CA TRP A 318 10.16 17.01 -26.11
C TRP A 318 11.29 17.85 -25.52
N MET A 319 11.14 18.40 -24.32
CA MET A 319 12.20 19.13 -23.62
C MET A 319 13.45 18.26 -23.47
N ASP A 320 13.30 16.99 -23.08
CA ASP A 320 14.41 16.04 -22.97
C ASP A 320 15.03 15.71 -24.34
N LEU A 321 14.21 15.51 -25.38
CA LEU A 321 14.69 15.27 -26.75
C LEU A 321 15.44 16.48 -27.32
N TYR A 322 14.95 17.70 -27.09
CA TYR A 322 15.63 18.92 -27.51
C TYR A 322 16.96 19.09 -26.78
N ALA A 323 17.00 18.85 -25.46
CA ALA A 323 18.24 18.85 -24.70
C ALA A 323 19.22 17.78 -25.22
N GLY A 324 18.76 16.54 -25.42
CA GLY A 324 19.58 15.43 -25.93
C GLY A 324 20.09 15.67 -27.35
N GLY A 325 19.25 16.22 -28.23
CA GLY A 325 19.60 16.57 -29.61
C GLY A 325 20.68 17.64 -29.71
N TYR A 326 20.86 18.45 -28.67
CA TYR A 326 21.99 19.38 -28.56
C TYR A 326 23.31 18.65 -28.31
N TYR A 327 23.32 17.58 -27.52
CA TYR A 327 24.52 16.79 -27.21
C TYR A 327 24.84 15.70 -28.25
N ASP A 328 23.94 15.40 -29.19
CA ASP A 328 24.16 14.39 -30.24
C ASP A 328 25.17 14.84 -31.30
N GLN A 329 26.37 14.23 -31.28
CA GLN A 329 27.52 14.58 -32.12
C GLN A 329 27.26 14.40 -33.63
N GLN A 330 26.22 13.65 -34.01
CA GLN A 330 25.85 13.42 -35.41
C GLN A 330 24.91 14.50 -35.96
N ASN A 331 24.36 15.35 -35.09
CA ASN A 331 23.49 16.44 -35.49
C ASN A 331 24.33 17.60 -36.06
N THR A 332 24.35 17.74 -37.38
CA THR A 332 25.06 18.81 -38.10
C THR A 332 24.32 20.15 -38.10
N ASN A 333 23.06 20.16 -37.64
CA ASN A 333 22.17 21.33 -37.63
C ASN A 333 22.12 22.01 -36.24
N ARG A 334 23.27 22.05 -35.55
CA ARG A 334 23.40 22.69 -34.23
C ARG A 334 23.58 24.20 -34.37
N TYR A 335 22.91 24.96 -33.51
CA TYR A 335 23.24 26.36 -33.30
C TYR A 335 24.59 26.46 -32.56
N PRO A 336 25.43 27.47 -32.84
CA PRO A 336 26.67 27.68 -32.10
C PRO A 336 26.33 27.98 -30.63
N GLY A 337 27.05 27.37 -29.67
CA GLY A 337 26.72 27.50 -28.25
C GLY A 337 26.78 28.93 -27.72
N ARG A 338 27.60 29.79 -28.35
CA ARG A 338 27.58 31.24 -28.14
C ARG A 338 27.73 31.95 -29.47
N ILE A 339 27.15 33.13 -29.59
CA ILE A 339 27.42 34.09 -30.65
C ILE A 339 28.05 35.32 -30.02
N VAL A 340 29.27 35.65 -30.44
CA VAL A 340 29.93 36.90 -30.03
C VAL A 340 29.87 37.90 -31.18
N ILE A 341 29.12 38.98 -31.00
CA ILE A 341 29.03 40.11 -31.93
C ILE A 341 30.09 41.13 -31.53
N LEU A 342 31.14 41.25 -32.34
CA LEU A 342 32.23 42.20 -32.15
C LEU A 342 32.06 43.40 -33.09
N HIS A 343 31.99 44.59 -32.51
CA HIS A 343 32.12 45.85 -33.25
C HIS A 343 33.60 46.24 -33.28
N THR A 344 34.24 46.21 -34.46
CA THR A 344 35.64 46.63 -34.59
C THR A 344 35.95 47.21 -35.97
N SER A 345 36.91 48.12 -36.02
CA SER A 345 37.44 48.69 -37.26
C SER A 345 38.61 47.90 -37.86
N ASN A 346 39.06 46.81 -37.21
CA ASN A 346 40.24 46.05 -37.62
C ASN A 346 39.90 44.64 -38.12
N LYS A 347 39.48 44.57 -39.38
CA LYS A 347 39.06 43.34 -40.08
C LYS A 347 40.09 42.21 -40.05
N SER A 348 41.37 42.50 -40.29
CA SER A 348 42.40 41.47 -40.48
C SER A 348 42.80 40.75 -39.18
N ALA A 349 42.67 41.40 -38.03
CA ALA A 349 42.88 40.76 -36.73
C ALA A 349 41.76 39.77 -36.39
N VAL A 350 40.52 40.11 -36.76
CA VAL A 350 39.34 39.26 -36.56
C VAL A 350 39.32 38.08 -37.51
N GLU A 351 39.64 38.27 -38.79
CA GLU A 351 39.74 37.15 -39.77
C GLU A 351 40.72 36.07 -39.31
N LYS A 352 41.83 36.46 -38.68
CA LYS A 352 42.81 35.52 -38.13
C LYS A 352 42.29 34.77 -36.90
N GLN A 353 41.55 35.45 -36.01
CA GLN A 353 40.91 34.81 -34.85
C GLN A 353 39.76 33.89 -35.28
N LEU A 354 39.02 34.26 -36.33
CA LEU A 354 37.94 33.46 -36.90
C LEU A 354 38.47 32.17 -37.54
N ALA A 355 39.57 32.25 -38.30
CA ALA A 355 40.22 31.07 -38.85
C ALA A 355 40.69 30.12 -37.74
N GLN A 356 41.28 30.66 -36.67
CA GLN A 356 41.68 29.87 -35.51
C GLN A 356 40.48 29.21 -34.80
N ALA A 357 39.38 29.94 -34.64
CA ALA A 357 38.16 29.40 -34.05
C ALA A 357 37.47 28.35 -34.95
N GLN A 358 37.58 28.47 -36.27
CA GLN A 358 37.10 27.46 -37.21
C GLN A 358 37.94 26.18 -37.15
N ASP A 359 39.26 26.31 -37.09
CA ASP A 359 40.17 25.17 -36.89
C ASP A 359 39.90 24.48 -35.53
N GLU A 360 39.68 25.26 -34.46
CA GLU A 360 39.29 24.75 -33.14
C GLU A 360 37.90 24.08 -33.16
N LYS A 361 36.96 24.54 -33.99
CA LYS A 361 35.64 23.91 -34.16
C LYS A 361 35.69 22.58 -34.90
N ASP A 362 36.61 22.45 -35.86
CA ASP A 362 36.82 21.20 -36.60
C ASP A 362 37.49 20.12 -35.71
N GLU A 363 38.21 20.54 -34.66
CA GLU A 363 38.84 19.66 -33.65
C GLU A 363 37.96 19.43 -32.39
N ASP A 364 37.21 20.43 -31.93
CA ASP A 364 36.28 20.38 -30.79
C ASP A 364 34.85 20.79 -31.22
N PRO A 365 33.91 19.82 -31.28
CA PRO A 365 32.50 20.09 -31.59
C PRO A 365 31.77 21.04 -30.63
N TYR A 366 32.36 21.37 -29.47
CA TYR A 366 31.82 22.31 -28.48
C TYR A 366 32.44 23.71 -28.55
N ALA A 367 33.33 23.96 -29.52
CA ALA A 367 33.94 25.28 -29.71
C ALA A 367 32.87 26.37 -30.02
N GLN A 368 33.08 27.56 -29.46
CA GLN A 368 32.16 28.69 -29.59
C GLN A 368 32.13 29.22 -31.04
N GLY A 369 30.95 29.60 -31.54
CA GLY A 369 30.80 30.23 -32.85
C GLY A 369 31.01 31.75 -32.79
N PHE A 370 31.62 32.33 -33.82
CA PHE A 370 31.85 33.78 -33.92
C PHE A 370 31.13 34.36 -35.14
N LEU A 371 30.36 35.44 -34.96
CA LEU A 371 29.72 36.20 -36.05
C LEU A 371 30.07 37.69 -35.88
N TYR A 372 30.58 38.32 -36.93
CA TYR A 372 30.98 39.73 -36.88
C TYR A 372 30.06 40.60 -37.76
N ASN A 373 29.91 41.86 -37.40
CA ASN A 373 29.27 42.89 -38.22
C ASN A 373 30.17 44.14 -38.29
N GLU A 374 30.45 44.62 -39.50
CA GLU A 374 31.33 45.78 -39.70
C GLU A 374 30.58 47.09 -39.45
N VAL A 375 31.22 48.03 -38.73
CA VAL A 375 30.68 49.38 -38.56
C VAL A 375 30.99 50.18 -39.84
N PRO A 376 30.01 50.89 -40.43
CA PRO A 376 30.27 51.72 -41.61
C PRO A 376 31.29 52.83 -41.30
N PRO A 377 32.15 53.19 -42.26
CA PRO A 377 33.19 54.20 -42.05
C PRO A 377 32.55 55.56 -41.73
N GLY A 378 32.73 56.03 -40.49
CA GLY A 378 32.26 57.33 -40.00
C GLY A 378 31.38 57.32 -38.74
N ALA A 379 31.07 56.16 -38.16
CA ALA A 379 30.38 56.09 -36.87
C ALA A 379 31.35 56.28 -35.69
N ASP A 380 30.90 56.98 -34.64
CA ASP A 380 31.69 57.29 -33.45
C ASP A 380 32.18 56.02 -32.74
N SER A 381 33.49 55.96 -32.47
CA SER A 381 34.22 54.86 -31.83
C SER A 381 33.94 54.73 -30.32
N SER A 382 32.66 54.82 -29.91
CA SER A 382 32.26 54.80 -28.49
C SER A 382 31.47 53.56 -28.08
N SER A 383 31.33 52.58 -28.96
CA SER A 383 30.72 51.28 -28.63
C SER A 383 31.56 50.11 -29.15
N ASP A 384 32.81 50.00 -28.67
CA ASP A 384 33.56 48.73 -28.66
C ASP A 384 32.93 47.78 -27.61
N THR A 385 31.65 47.50 -27.75
CA THR A 385 30.91 46.62 -26.84
C THR A 385 30.69 45.28 -27.54
N ALA A 386 31.45 44.26 -27.15
CA ALA A 386 31.16 42.89 -27.55
C ALA A 386 29.82 42.46 -26.95
N GLN A 387 28.85 42.08 -27.78
CA GLN A 387 27.61 41.48 -27.31
C GLN A 387 27.76 39.96 -27.41
N VAL A 388 27.77 39.29 -26.27
CA VAL A 388 27.75 37.82 -26.22
C VAL A 388 26.30 37.38 -26.06
N LEU A 389 25.76 36.73 -27.08
CA LEU A 389 24.47 36.06 -27.01
C LEU A 389 24.72 34.59 -26.70
N ASP A 390 24.27 34.14 -25.53
CA ASP A 390 24.35 32.73 -25.14
C ASP A 390 23.13 31.97 -25.66
N LEU A 391 23.33 31.20 -26.73
CA LEU A 391 22.27 30.36 -27.31
C LEU A 391 22.04 29.08 -26.50
N MET A 392 22.85 28.85 -25.46
CA MET A 392 22.71 27.77 -24.49
C MET A 392 21.98 28.19 -23.22
N SER A 393 21.40 29.39 -23.19
CA SER A 393 20.55 29.77 -22.08
C SER A 393 19.32 28.85 -21.99
N ASP A 394 18.94 28.49 -20.77
CA ASP A 394 17.78 27.65 -20.48
C ASP A 394 16.48 28.23 -21.09
N GLU A 395 16.41 29.55 -21.19
CA GLU A 395 15.30 30.29 -21.80
C GLU A 395 15.20 30.02 -23.32
N ILE A 396 16.33 30.00 -24.04
CA ILE A 396 16.37 29.74 -25.49
C ILE A 396 16.15 28.26 -25.81
N LEU A 397 16.63 27.37 -24.93
CA LEU A 397 16.47 25.92 -25.07
C LEU A 397 15.09 25.40 -24.62
N GLY A 398 14.22 26.29 -24.12
CA GLY A 398 12.93 25.91 -23.56
C GLY A 398 13.07 24.98 -22.34
N GLN A 399 14.17 25.09 -21.60
CA GLN A 399 14.52 24.28 -20.43
C GLN A 399 14.18 25.04 -19.13
N SER A 400 12.99 25.65 -19.05
CA SER A 400 12.57 26.27 -17.79
C SER A 400 12.36 25.19 -16.73
N ASP A 401 13.22 25.18 -15.71
CA ASP A 401 13.11 24.24 -14.59
C ASP A 401 11.80 24.40 -13.84
N GLN A 402 11.33 25.64 -13.65
CA GLN A 402 10.03 25.92 -13.06
C GLN A 402 8.90 25.24 -13.85
N LEU A 403 8.89 25.36 -15.18
CA LEU A 403 7.86 24.74 -16.01
C LEU A 403 7.91 23.20 -15.94
N LYS A 404 9.12 22.62 -15.86
CA LYS A 404 9.28 21.18 -15.66
C LYS A 404 8.73 20.74 -14.31
N GLN A 405 9.05 21.46 -13.25
CA GLN A 405 8.57 21.18 -11.89
C GLN A 405 7.05 21.31 -11.82
N ASP A 406 6.46 22.37 -12.40
CA ASP A 406 5.01 22.58 -12.44
C ASP A 406 4.30 21.41 -13.17
N TYR A 407 4.81 20.99 -14.33
CA TYR A 407 4.23 19.87 -15.06
C TYR A 407 4.38 18.53 -14.35
N LYS A 408 5.50 18.29 -13.67
CA LYS A 408 5.69 17.09 -12.84
C LYS A 408 4.71 17.08 -11.67
N SER A 409 4.62 18.19 -10.92
CA SER A 409 3.71 18.34 -9.79
C SER A 409 2.24 18.17 -10.21
N ASP A 410 1.84 18.74 -11.36
CA ASP A 410 0.51 18.55 -11.94
C ASP A 410 0.20 17.09 -12.31
N ILE A 411 1.20 16.36 -12.82
CA ILE A 411 1.04 14.93 -13.14
C ILE A 411 0.87 14.13 -11.84
N ARG A 412 1.69 14.40 -10.83
CA ARG A 412 1.66 13.71 -9.53
C ARG A 412 0.37 13.96 -8.77
N SER A 413 -0.08 15.21 -8.71
CA SER A 413 -1.30 15.59 -8.00
C SER A 413 -2.53 14.88 -8.54
N ARG A 414 -2.59 14.62 -9.85
CA ARG A 414 -3.68 13.85 -10.46
C ARG A 414 -3.72 12.39 -10.02
N TYR A 415 -2.59 11.83 -9.60
CA TYR A 415 -2.50 10.50 -8.99
C TYR A 415 -2.64 10.51 -7.47
N GLY A 416 -2.95 11.65 -6.87
CA GLY A 416 -2.96 11.79 -5.41
C GLY A 416 -1.56 11.52 -4.85
N LEU A 417 -0.53 12.15 -5.42
CA LEU A 417 0.82 12.15 -4.88
C LEU A 417 1.24 13.58 -4.58
N VAL A 418 2.03 13.74 -3.53
CA VAL A 418 2.62 15.02 -3.12
C VAL A 418 4.12 15.01 -3.41
N ASP A 419 4.70 16.17 -3.75
CA ASP A 419 6.11 16.25 -4.15
C ASP A 419 7.08 15.77 -3.05
N ALA A 420 6.70 15.92 -1.77
CA ALA A 420 7.43 15.39 -0.62
C ALA A 420 7.64 13.86 -0.68
N GLN A 421 6.73 13.10 -1.33
CA GLN A 421 6.85 11.64 -1.45
C GLN A 421 7.87 11.19 -2.51
N ASP A 422 8.35 12.10 -3.35
CA ASP A 422 9.29 11.81 -4.44
C ASP A 422 10.68 12.41 -4.24
N SER A 423 10.95 12.99 -3.06
CA SER A 423 12.23 13.57 -2.66
C SER A 423 12.76 14.67 -3.60
N GLU A 424 11.91 15.27 -4.44
CA GLU A 424 12.22 16.47 -5.21
C GLU A 424 12.01 17.71 -4.33
N LEU A 425 12.87 17.88 -3.32
CA LEU A 425 12.90 19.07 -2.47
C LEU A 425 14.22 19.80 -2.71
N GLU A 426 14.21 20.80 -3.60
CA GLU A 426 15.39 21.65 -3.78
C GLU A 426 15.47 22.82 -2.80
N ASP A 427 14.42 23.16 -2.03
CA ASP A 427 14.51 24.27 -1.03
C ASP A 427 13.34 24.34 0.00
N ALA A 428 12.79 23.20 0.47
CA ALA A 428 11.67 23.22 1.41
C ALA A 428 12.10 23.23 2.89
N GLY A 429 12.44 24.40 3.40
CA GLY A 429 12.44 24.66 4.85
C GLY A 429 11.00 24.79 5.36
N GLY A 430 10.31 23.68 5.64
CA GLY A 430 8.91 23.75 6.07
C GLY A 430 8.24 22.44 6.49
N LEU A 431 8.78 21.75 7.50
CA LEU A 431 8.24 20.51 8.07
C LEU A 431 6.72 20.55 8.40
N ASN A 432 6.18 21.74 8.70
CA ASN A 432 4.75 21.89 9.03
C ASN A 432 3.84 21.79 7.80
N ASN A 433 4.28 22.23 6.62
CA ASN A 433 3.47 22.12 5.40
C ASN A 433 3.58 20.71 4.79
N GLU A 434 4.71 20.05 4.96
CA GLU A 434 4.94 18.67 4.52
C GLU A 434 4.06 17.68 5.28
N GLY A 435 3.96 17.82 6.60
CA GLY A 435 3.08 17.00 7.44
C GLY A 435 1.62 17.08 7.00
N LEU A 436 1.11 18.30 6.76
CA LEU A 436 -0.27 18.50 6.30
C LEU A 436 -0.54 17.87 4.92
N GLN A 437 0.43 17.96 4.00
CA GLN A 437 0.33 17.34 2.68
C GLN A 437 0.28 15.81 2.77
N LEU A 438 1.05 15.21 3.67
CA LEU A 438 1.01 13.76 3.93
C LEU A 438 -0.33 13.34 4.55
N THR A 439 -0.87 14.09 5.52
CA THR A 439 -2.17 13.77 6.15
C THR A 439 -3.32 13.80 5.14
N ILE A 440 -3.36 14.78 4.24
CA ILE A 440 -4.39 14.85 3.19
C ILE A 440 -4.28 13.64 2.26
N ASN A 441 -3.05 13.25 1.92
CA ASN A 441 -2.79 12.09 1.07
C ASN A 441 -3.28 10.78 1.70
N ASP A 442 -3.07 10.60 3.00
CA ASP A 442 -3.51 9.39 3.71
C ASP A 442 -5.03 9.31 3.81
N ARG A 443 -5.74 10.45 3.88
CA ARG A 443 -7.21 10.49 3.78
C ARG A 443 -7.73 10.02 2.42
N ASP A 444 -7.07 10.42 1.32
CA ASP A 444 -7.44 9.98 -0.03
C ASP A 444 -7.22 8.47 -0.21
N LYS A 445 -6.11 7.93 0.33
CA LYS A 445 -5.86 6.48 0.37
C LYS A 445 -6.92 5.74 1.18
N ALA A 446 -7.25 6.23 2.38
CA ALA A 446 -8.26 5.64 3.24
C ALA A 446 -9.64 5.59 2.54
N THR A 447 -10.01 6.66 1.83
CA THR A 447 -11.23 6.71 1.02
C THR A 447 -11.20 5.65 -0.09
N THR A 448 -10.08 5.56 -0.81
CA THR A 448 -9.89 4.52 -1.84
C THR A 448 -9.97 3.11 -1.25
N HIS A 449 -9.39 2.88 -0.07
CA HIS A 449 -9.48 1.59 0.63
C HIS A 449 -10.92 1.24 1.00
N GLN A 450 -11.69 2.22 1.48
CA GLN A 450 -13.10 2.02 1.79
C GLN A 450 -13.92 1.65 0.55
N ASP A 451 -13.75 2.40 -0.55
CA ASP A 451 -14.42 2.10 -1.82
C ASP A 451 -14.09 0.67 -2.33
N LEU A 452 -12.83 0.26 -2.20
CA LEU A 452 -12.39 -1.08 -2.58
C LEU A 452 -13.04 -2.17 -1.72
N MET A 453 -13.14 -1.94 -0.40
CA MET A 453 -13.77 -2.88 0.54
C MET A 453 -15.26 -3.03 0.26
N GLU A 454 -15.99 -1.93 0.12
CA GLU A 454 -17.45 -1.93 -0.07
C GLU A 454 -17.88 -2.44 -1.46
N GLY A 455 -17.05 -2.24 -2.48
CA GLY A 455 -17.34 -2.61 -3.86
C GLY A 455 -16.63 -3.89 -4.34
N PRO A 456 -15.47 -3.77 -5.00
CA PRO A 456 -14.85 -4.88 -5.72
C PRO A 456 -14.36 -6.03 -4.82
N LEU A 457 -13.86 -5.75 -3.60
CA LEU A 457 -13.38 -6.80 -2.69
C LEU A 457 -14.54 -7.62 -2.13
N ARG A 458 -15.65 -6.97 -1.75
CA ARG A 458 -16.88 -7.67 -1.36
C ARG A 458 -17.38 -8.57 -2.48
N LYS A 459 -17.51 -8.01 -3.70
CA LYS A 459 -17.89 -8.78 -4.88
C LYS A 459 -16.95 -9.97 -5.14
N LEU A 460 -15.65 -9.79 -4.92
CA LEU A 460 -14.67 -10.86 -5.05
C LEU A 460 -14.92 -11.98 -4.03
N MET A 461 -15.11 -11.62 -2.74
CA MET A 461 -15.38 -12.58 -1.67
C MET A 461 -16.65 -13.40 -1.97
N ASP A 462 -17.73 -12.73 -2.37
CA ASP A 462 -18.98 -13.39 -2.79
C ASP A 462 -18.75 -14.32 -3.99
N SER A 463 -18.00 -13.87 -4.99
CA SER A 463 -17.71 -14.66 -6.22
C SER A 463 -16.81 -15.88 -5.95
N LEU A 464 -16.03 -15.84 -4.88
CA LEU A 464 -15.17 -16.93 -4.44
C LEU A 464 -15.86 -17.92 -3.49
N GLY A 465 -17.06 -17.58 -2.99
CA GLY A 465 -17.75 -18.34 -1.96
C GLY A 465 -17.12 -18.18 -0.57
N PHE A 466 -16.60 -16.98 -0.27
CA PHE A 466 -16.10 -16.61 1.04
C PHE A 466 -17.07 -15.61 1.69
N ASP A 467 -18.11 -16.11 2.36
CA ASP A 467 -19.22 -15.34 2.95
C ASP A 467 -19.00 -14.93 4.42
N ASP A 468 -18.30 -15.74 5.22
CA ASP A 468 -18.10 -15.45 6.66
C ASP A 468 -16.97 -14.44 6.94
N TRP A 469 -16.14 -14.17 5.93
CA TRP A 469 -14.93 -13.36 6.05
C TRP A 469 -14.96 -12.22 5.06
N GLU A 470 -14.32 -11.12 5.42
CA GLU A 470 -14.12 -9.98 4.53
C GLU A 470 -12.66 -9.56 4.46
N ILE A 471 -12.31 -8.90 3.35
CA ILE A 471 -10.96 -8.36 3.14
C ILE A 471 -10.94 -6.92 3.60
N ARG A 472 -10.04 -6.61 4.53
CA ARG A 472 -9.74 -5.25 4.97
C ARG A 472 -8.30 -4.85 4.63
N PHE A 473 -8.07 -3.54 4.67
CA PHE A 473 -6.73 -2.97 4.72
C PHE A 473 -6.34 -2.77 6.18
N VAL A 474 -5.04 -2.86 6.50
CA VAL A 474 -4.58 -2.37 7.81
C VAL A 474 -4.82 -0.87 7.82
N PRO A 475 -5.59 -0.34 8.78
CA PRO A 475 -5.76 1.10 8.89
C PRO A 475 -4.37 1.74 8.98
N PRO A 476 -4.13 2.85 8.25
CA PRO A 476 -2.90 3.60 8.49
C PRO A 476 -2.88 3.95 9.98
N GLU A 477 -1.75 3.71 10.66
CA GLU A 477 -1.53 4.26 11.99
C GLU A 477 -1.82 5.75 11.90
N GLY A 478 -2.96 6.16 12.46
CA GLY A 478 -3.35 7.56 12.42
C GLY A 478 -2.35 8.34 13.27
N PRO A 479 -2.03 9.60 12.93
CA PRO A 479 -1.38 10.51 13.87
C PRO A 479 -2.28 10.87 15.09
N ASP A 480 -3.35 10.11 15.35
CA ASP A 480 -4.41 10.43 16.31
C ASP A 480 -4.40 9.58 17.59
N GLU A 481 -3.42 8.69 17.80
CA GLU A 481 -3.19 8.05 19.12
C GLU A 481 -2.01 8.67 19.90
N GLU A 482 -1.18 9.50 19.27
CA GLU A 482 -0.30 10.42 19.98
C GLU A 482 -0.97 11.80 20.06
N THR A 483 -1.55 12.13 21.21
CA THR A 483 -1.89 13.53 21.51
C THR A 483 -0.63 14.36 21.26
N PRO A 484 -0.62 15.42 20.42
CA PRO A 484 0.62 16.11 20.10
C PRO A 484 1.07 16.88 21.34
N VAL A 485 1.89 16.23 22.16
CA VAL A 485 2.50 16.77 23.38
C VAL A 485 3.16 18.12 23.08
N LYS A 486 3.65 18.32 21.85
CA LYS A 486 4.17 19.61 21.37
C LYS A 486 3.14 20.74 21.35
N GLU A 487 1.90 20.51 20.95
CA GLU A 487 0.85 21.54 20.93
C GLU A 487 0.41 21.88 22.35
N THR A 488 0.25 20.87 23.23
CA THR A 488 -0.04 21.10 24.65
C THR A 488 1.11 21.84 25.34
N VAL A 489 2.37 21.49 25.07
CA VAL A 489 3.55 22.17 25.61
C VAL A 489 3.68 23.62 25.08
N GLN A 490 3.36 23.86 23.81
CA GLN A 490 3.35 25.23 23.25
C GLN A 490 2.21 26.07 23.84
N ALA A 491 1.01 25.50 24.00
CA ALA A 491 -0.12 26.17 24.63
C ALA A 491 0.15 26.51 26.10
N VAL A 492 0.79 25.57 26.83
CA VAL A 492 1.26 25.75 28.20
C VAL A 492 2.31 26.87 28.28
N ALA A 493 3.34 26.84 27.43
CA ALA A 493 4.37 27.87 27.40
C ALA A 493 3.79 29.26 27.10
N LEU A 494 2.79 29.34 26.21
CA LEU A 494 2.10 30.57 25.89
C LEU A 494 1.23 31.07 27.07
N ALA A 495 0.59 30.17 27.80
CA ALA A 495 -0.21 30.51 28.97
C ALA A 495 0.66 30.98 30.15
N GLU A 496 1.80 30.33 30.40
CA GLU A 496 2.79 30.79 31.38
C GLU A 496 3.35 32.18 31.01
N GLN A 497 3.67 32.39 29.73
CA GLN A 497 4.18 33.68 29.25
C GLN A 497 3.17 34.82 29.41
N ASN A 498 1.87 34.52 29.34
CA ASN A 498 0.78 35.49 29.49
C ASN A 498 0.16 35.50 30.90
N GLY A 499 0.69 34.72 31.85
CA GLY A 499 0.21 34.65 33.23
C GLY A 499 -1.21 34.09 33.38
N ILE A 500 -1.66 33.24 32.45
CA ILE A 500 -2.98 32.62 32.45
C ILE A 500 -2.90 31.29 33.22
N SER A 501 -3.74 31.11 34.26
CA SER A 501 -3.82 29.85 35.00
C SER A 501 -4.44 28.73 34.17
N TYR A 502 -3.82 27.54 34.16
CA TYR A 502 -4.30 26.37 33.43
C TYR A 502 -4.11 25.08 34.23
N ALA A 503 -4.86 24.04 33.85
CA ALA A 503 -4.69 22.66 34.28
C ALA A 503 -4.55 21.74 33.06
N ILE A 504 -3.89 20.60 33.23
CA ILE A 504 -3.74 19.58 32.18
C ILE A 504 -4.47 18.32 32.68
N GLU A 505 -5.53 17.93 32.00
CA GLU A 505 -6.28 16.68 32.23
C GLU A 505 -6.34 15.91 30.91
N ASP A 506 -6.03 14.61 30.95
CA ASP A 506 -6.01 13.70 29.78
C ASP A 506 -5.29 14.27 28.54
N GLY A 507 -4.11 14.87 28.75
CA GLY A 507 -3.26 15.41 27.68
C GLY A 507 -3.76 16.72 27.06
N ARG A 508 -4.87 17.29 27.56
CA ARG A 508 -5.47 18.53 27.08
C ARG A 508 -5.38 19.63 28.14
N MET A 509 -5.06 20.84 27.69
CA MET A 509 -4.94 22.01 28.54
C MET A 509 -6.31 22.70 28.69
N GLU A 510 -6.80 22.82 29.92
CA GLU A 510 -7.96 23.65 30.27
C GLU A 510 -7.52 24.95 30.95
N ILE A 511 -8.03 26.08 30.48
CA ILE A 511 -7.79 27.39 31.11
C ILE A 511 -8.71 27.51 32.32
N GLN A 512 -8.12 27.68 33.52
CA GLN A 512 -8.89 27.91 34.73
C GLN A 512 -9.32 29.38 34.78
N ASP A 513 -10.62 29.62 34.61
CA ASP A 513 -11.22 30.94 34.85
C ASP A 513 -11.14 31.26 36.35
N THR A 514 -10.22 32.15 36.72
CA THR A 514 -10.18 32.74 38.05
C THR A 514 -10.65 34.19 37.98
N ASP A 515 -11.93 34.39 38.27
CA ASP A 515 -12.51 35.69 38.63
C ASP A 515 -11.82 36.22 39.91
N GLY A 516 -10.71 36.93 39.74
CA GLY A 516 -9.98 37.48 40.88
C GLY A 516 -8.97 38.54 40.45
N VAL A 517 -9.28 39.81 40.76
CA VAL A 517 -8.41 40.98 40.52
C VAL A 517 -7.03 40.76 41.15
N VAL A 518 -5.99 40.72 40.32
CA VAL A 518 -4.60 40.80 40.77
C VAL A 518 -4.11 42.23 40.55
N GLU A 519 -3.81 42.93 41.65
CA GLU A 519 -3.16 44.25 41.61
C GLU A 519 -1.69 44.10 41.16
N PRO A 520 -1.17 45.03 40.35
CA PRO A 520 0.20 44.95 39.86
C PRO A 520 1.20 45.41 40.92
N ASP A 521 2.22 44.60 41.16
CA ASP A 521 3.39 44.98 41.98
C ASP A 521 4.37 45.88 41.18
N PRO A 522 5.17 46.72 41.87
CA PRO A 522 5.82 47.89 41.28
C PRO A 522 7.22 47.60 40.70
N ASP A 523 7.57 48.37 39.66
CA ASP A 523 8.85 48.39 38.94
C ASP A 523 10.11 48.44 39.86
N PRO A 524 11.21 47.78 39.46
CA PRO A 524 12.56 48.17 39.84
C PRO A 524 13.32 48.95 38.74
N ASP A 525 14.03 49.96 39.23
CA ASP A 525 14.83 51.02 38.59
C ASP A 525 16.05 50.59 37.70
N PRO A 526 16.66 51.55 36.95
CA PRO A 526 17.47 51.29 35.74
C PRO A 526 19.02 51.33 35.90
N GLN A 527 19.68 50.93 34.78
CA GLN A 527 21.07 51.19 34.27
C GLN A 527 22.21 50.19 34.57
N PRO A 528 23.34 50.17 33.80
CA PRO A 528 23.72 50.98 32.61
C PRO A 528 24.25 50.18 31.40
N GLY A 529 24.35 50.82 30.22
CA GLY A 529 24.73 50.20 28.94
C GLY A 529 26.21 50.24 28.53
N SER A 530 26.49 49.52 27.43
CA SER A 530 27.66 49.60 26.52
C SER A 530 27.27 48.81 25.24
N GLY A 531 27.09 49.39 24.06
CA GLY A 531 28.14 49.79 23.11
C GLY A 531 28.38 48.66 22.06
N GLY A 532 28.00 48.83 20.79
CA GLY A 532 28.32 47.89 19.68
C GLY A 532 29.76 48.07 19.14
N PRO A 533 30.19 47.52 17.96
CA PRO A 533 29.56 46.59 16.99
C PRO A 533 30.48 45.37 16.58
N ASP A 534 30.01 44.59 15.59
CA ASP A 534 30.73 43.64 14.67
C ASP A 534 30.99 42.16 15.07
N ASP A 535 30.62 41.30 14.10
CA ASP A 535 31.15 40.02 13.59
C ASP A 535 31.12 38.70 14.37
N ASP A 536 30.77 37.66 13.59
CA ASP A 536 31.11 36.22 13.65
C ASP A 536 31.11 35.50 15.01
N ASP A 537 30.12 34.62 15.21
CA ASP A 537 30.35 33.19 15.45
C ASP A 537 29.02 32.49 15.76
N GLY A 538 28.65 31.52 14.91
CA GLY A 538 27.53 30.63 15.16
C GLY A 538 27.80 29.72 16.37
N PRO A 539 26.78 29.37 17.19
CA PRO A 539 26.99 28.48 18.31
C PRO A 539 27.28 27.06 17.81
N THR A 540 28.48 26.61 18.14
CA THR A 540 28.93 25.22 18.07
C THR A 540 28.01 24.33 18.92
N LEU A 541 27.50 23.25 18.33
CA LEU A 541 26.82 22.18 19.05
C LEU A 541 27.85 21.40 19.88
N ASP A 542 27.69 21.42 21.20
CA ASP A 542 28.39 20.51 22.12
C ASP A 542 27.94 19.07 21.85
N VAL A 543 28.88 18.20 21.49
CA VAL A 543 28.66 16.82 21.02
C VAL A 543 28.70 15.77 22.14
N ASP A 544 28.61 16.17 23.42
CA ASP A 544 28.82 15.28 24.57
C ASP A 544 27.67 15.25 25.59
N ALA A 545 26.42 15.47 25.15
CA ALA A 545 25.26 15.14 25.98
C ALA A 545 24.96 13.62 25.89
N PRO A 546 24.94 12.87 27.02
CA PRO A 546 24.54 11.46 27.00
C PRO A 546 23.07 11.34 26.55
N PRO A 547 22.69 10.25 25.85
CA PRO A 547 21.32 10.08 25.39
C PRO A 547 20.33 10.10 26.56
N PRO A 548 19.10 10.59 26.34
CA PRO A 548 18.08 10.63 27.38
C PRO A 548 17.75 9.20 27.87
N ASN A 549 17.60 9.08 29.19
CA ASN A 549 17.30 7.84 29.91
C ASN A 549 15.90 7.30 29.49
N PRO A 550 15.76 6.01 29.11
CA PRO A 550 14.49 5.48 28.58
C PRO A 550 13.40 5.19 29.64
N GLU A 551 13.60 5.57 30.90
CA GLU A 551 12.70 5.20 32.01
C GLU A 551 11.42 6.06 32.17
N GLN A 552 10.98 6.83 31.16
CA GLN A 552 9.78 7.69 31.31
C GLN A 552 8.70 7.60 30.21
N ASN A 553 8.77 6.65 29.27
CA ASN A 553 7.72 6.40 28.26
C ASN A 553 7.17 4.96 28.34
N GLY A 554 6.76 4.50 29.53
CA GLY A 554 6.44 3.09 29.81
C GLY A 554 5.01 2.60 29.51
N GLY A 555 4.20 3.34 28.76
CA GLY A 555 2.76 3.07 28.65
C GLY A 555 2.30 2.13 27.52
N ASP A 556 2.72 2.34 26.27
CA ASP A 556 2.04 1.74 25.11
C ASP A 556 2.85 0.66 24.35
N VAL A 557 4.18 0.78 24.30
CA VAL A 557 5.04 -0.14 23.51
C VAL A 557 5.13 -1.54 24.14
N THR A 558 4.92 -1.63 25.45
CA THR A 558 5.09 -2.86 26.22
C THR A 558 3.85 -3.75 26.18
N ASP A 559 2.64 -3.21 26.06
CA ASP A 559 1.38 -3.98 25.91
C ASP A 559 1.33 -4.72 24.58
N ASP A 560 1.75 -4.05 23.50
CA ASP A 560 1.92 -4.68 22.20
C ASP A 560 2.95 -5.81 22.23
N ALA A 561 4.01 -5.67 23.02
CA ALA A 561 5.06 -6.69 23.07
C ALA A 561 4.61 -8.02 23.68
N VAL A 562 3.85 -7.94 24.77
CA VAL A 562 3.29 -9.12 25.43
C VAL A 562 2.30 -9.85 24.52
N ARG A 563 1.46 -9.10 23.79
CA ARG A 563 0.52 -9.65 22.81
C ARG A 563 1.24 -10.40 21.69
N HIS A 564 2.29 -9.82 21.11
CA HIS A 564 3.10 -10.47 20.07
C HIS A 564 3.79 -11.75 20.59
N LEU A 565 4.28 -11.76 21.84
CA LEU A 565 4.84 -12.97 22.47
C LEU A 565 3.78 -14.06 22.68
N GLU A 566 2.54 -13.68 22.98
CA GLU A 566 1.42 -14.63 23.08
C GLU A 566 1.11 -15.26 21.72
N GLU A 567 0.96 -14.45 20.68
CA GLU A 567 0.70 -14.93 19.32
C GLU A 567 1.82 -15.84 18.80
N LEU A 568 3.07 -15.47 19.06
CA LEU A 568 4.24 -16.29 18.74
C LEU A 568 4.19 -17.66 19.44
N GLN A 569 3.94 -17.69 20.76
CA GLN A 569 3.80 -18.96 21.50
C GLN A 569 2.62 -19.78 20.98
N ARG A 570 1.49 -19.14 20.65
CA ARG A 570 0.32 -19.79 20.06
C ARG A 570 0.64 -20.45 18.71
N HIS A 571 1.34 -19.73 17.84
CA HIS A 571 1.80 -20.22 16.53
C HIS A 571 2.73 -21.45 16.64
N LEU A 572 3.54 -21.50 17.71
CA LEU A 572 4.51 -22.58 17.91
C LEU A 572 3.92 -23.82 18.61
N VAL A 573 2.96 -23.64 19.52
CA VAL A 573 2.51 -24.69 20.45
C VAL A 573 1.13 -25.27 20.13
N TRP A 574 0.11 -24.47 19.77
CA TRP A 574 -1.29 -24.94 19.72
C TRP A 574 -1.67 -25.65 18.42
N GLY A 575 -0.95 -26.72 18.08
CA GLY A 575 -1.14 -27.46 16.84
C GLY A 575 -1.94 -28.75 16.95
N ASP A 576 -3.25 -28.73 16.67
CA ASP A 576 -4.04 -29.95 16.47
C ASP A 576 -3.98 -30.48 15.02
N GLU A 577 -4.09 -31.81 14.91
CA GLU A 577 -3.54 -32.70 13.86
C GLU A 577 -4.01 -32.54 12.40
N SER A 578 -4.91 -31.61 12.05
CA SER A 578 -5.38 -31.51 10.64
C SER A 578 -4.88 -30.30 9.84
N ASP A 579 -4.61 -29.16 10.48
CA ASP A 579 -4.25 -27.91 9.76
C ASP A 579 -2.89 -27.30 10.18
N ILE A 580 -2.30 -27.74 11.29
CA ILE A 580 -1.17 -27.02 11.91
C ILE A 580 0.20 -27.67 11.64
N ALA A 581 0.22 -28.90 11.13
CA ALA A 581 1.45 -29.48 10.57
C ALA A 581 2.04 -28.61 9.45
N GLN A 582 1.27 -27.71 8.81
CA GLN A 582 1.78 -26.71 7.87
C GLN A 582 2.13 -25.35 8.51
N GLN A 583 1.50 -24.94 9.62
CA GLN A 583 1.77 -23.65 10.26
C GLN A 583 3.04 -23.68 11.13
N SER A 584 3.30 -24.79 11.85
CA SER A 584 4.56 -24.98 12.59
C SER A 584 5.79 -25.18 11.68
N ARG A 585 5.55 -25.33 10.36
CA ARG A 585 6.56 -25.33 9.28
C ARG A 585 6.79 -23.96 8.65
N GLN A 586 5.94 -22.98 8.93
CA GLN A 586 6.07 -21.61 8.43
C GLN A 586 6.82 -20.78 9.46
N GLU A 587 7.76 -19.97 8.98
CA GLU A 587 8.45 -18.98 9.81
C GLU A 587 7.40 -18.06 10.46
N ALA A 588 7.59 -17.76 11.75
CA ALA A 588 6.66 -16.93 12.53
C ALA A 588 6.56 -15.50 11.98
N TRP A 589 7.59 -15.06 11.26
CA TRP A 589 7.61 -13.86 10.44
C TRP A 589 7.95 -14.27 9.00
N THR A 590 7.47 -13.53 8.02
CA THR A 590 7.74 -13.82 6.61
C THR A 590 8.93 -13.01 6.11
N VAL A 591 9.52 -13.37 4.98
CA VAL A 591 10.64 -12.63 4.35
C VAL A 591 10.36 -11.13 4.13
N ASP A 592 9.09 -10.72 4.13
CA ASP A 592 8.64 -9.33 3.98
C ASP A 592 8.33 -8.63 5.34
N GLU A 593 8.45 -9.32 6.47
CA GLU A 593 8.14 -8.83 7.83
C GLU A 593 9.32 -9.08 8.77
N ASP A 594 10.05 -8.03 9.17
CA ASP A 594 11.10 -8.18 10.19
C ASP A 594 10.46 -8.31 11.59
N MET A 595 11.03 -9.17 12.44
CA MET A 595 10.64 -9.22 13.86
C MET A 595 10.85 -7.85 14.52
N PRO A 596 9.86 -7.30 15.25
CA PRO A 596 9.99 -6.00 15.91
C PRO A 596 11.20 -5.92 16.85
N GLN A 597 11.92 -4.79 16.84
CA GLN A 597 13.16 -4.62 17.60
C GLN A 597 12.94 -4.76 19.12
N PHE A 598 11.84 -4.26 19.66
CA PHE A 598 11.53 -4.43 21.09
C PHE A 598 11.35 -5.92 21.47
N LEU A 599 10.87 -6.76 20.54
CA LEU A 599 10.65 -8.18 20.76
C LEU A 599 11.99 -8.93 20.75
N GLN A 600 12.91 -8.53 19.87
CA GLN A 600 14.30 -8.98 19.88
C GLN A 600 14.95 -8.70 21.24
N GLU A 601 14.79 -7.48 21.75
CA GLU A 601 15.35 -7.07 23.04
C GLU A 601 14.82 -7.92 24.20
N LEU A 602 13.51 -8.18 24.26
CA LEU A 602 12.91 -9.03 25.30
C LEU A 602 13.38 -10.49 25.23
N ILE A 603 13.48 -11.04 24.01
CA ILE A 603 13.98 -12.41 23.82
C ILE A 603 15.46 -12.50 24.18
N GLU A 604 16.28 -11.51 23.80
CA GLU A 604 17.69 -11.48 24.15
C GLU A 604 17.88 -11.35 25.66
N GLU A 605 17.13 -10.46 26.32
CA GLU A 605 17.16 -10.29 27.77
C GLU A 605 16.68 -11.56 28.49
N ALA A 606 15.67 -12.27 27.97
CA ALA A 606 15.24 -13.56 28.51
C ALA A 606 16.36 -14.62 28.43
N LEU A 607 17.09 -14.68 27.31
CA LEU A 607 18.24 -15.57 27.16
C LEU A 607 19.40 -15.20 28.10
N ASP A 608 19.56 -13.91 28.42
CA ASP A 608 20.59 -13.41 29.32
C ASP A 608 20.27 -13.51 30.81
N SER A 609 19.00 -13.35 31.18
CA SER A 609 18.46 -13.50 32.54
C SER A 609 18.33 -14.95 33.00
N GLY A 610 18.59 -15.92 32.12
CA GLY A 610 18.72 -17.34 32.49
C GLY A 610 17.52 -18.21 32.14
N ALA A 611 16.72 -17.86 31.13
CA ALA A 611 15.59 -18.69 30.69
C ALA A 611 15.99 -20.11 30.23
N ILE A 612 17.25 -20.30 29.84
CA ILE A 612 17.77 -21.61 29.43
C ILE A 612 18.16 -22.43 30.66
N TYR A 613 17.51 -23.58 30.82
CA TYR A 613 17.89 -24.57 31.82
C TYR A 613 19.15 -25.30 31.36
N TYR A 614 20.19 -25.36 32.20
CA TYR A 614 21.53 -25.88 31.87
C TYR A 614 21.80 -27.34 32.30
N GLY A 615 20.79 -28.11 32.74
CA GLY A 615 21.02 -29.47 33.24
C GLY A 615 21.31 -30.53 32.18
N GLU A 616 21.25 -31.80 32.59
CA GLU A 616 21.56 -32.93 31.71
C GLU A 616 20.47 -33.09 30.63
N TYR A 617 20.86 -32.97 29.36
CA TYR A 617 20.00 -33.24 28.21
C TYR A 617 20.15 -34.69 27.76
N ASP A 618 19.07 -35.30 27.28
CA ASP A 618 19.08 -36.64 26.66
C ASP A 618 19.78 -36.70 25.28
N ALA A 619 20.58 -35.68 24.95
CA ALA A 619 21.29 -35.51 23.70
C ALA A 619 22.82 -35.45 23.93
N PRO A 620 23.60 -36.45 23.45
CA PRO A 620 25.05 -36.40 23.58
C PRO A 620 25.60 -35.22 22.78
N ASN A 621 26.49 -34.44 23.40
CA ASN A 621 27.15 -33.22 22.87
C ASN A 621 26.32 -31.92 22.92
N VAL A 622 25.17 -31.90 23.59
CA VAL A 622 24.41 -30.67 23.84
C VAL A 622 24.69 -30.18 25.26
N THR A 623 25.03 -28.89 25.40
CA THR A 623 25.21 -28.22 26.70
C THR A 623 24.33 -26.97 26.73
N GLY A 624 23.94 -26.48 27.90
CA GLY A 624 23.04 -25.31 27.96
C GLY A 624 23.67 -24.05 27.38
N GLY A 625 25.00 -23.91 27.50
CA GLY A 625 25.72 -22.84 26.82
C GLY A 625 25.69 -22.97 25.28
N ALA A 626 25.57 -24.19 24.75
CA ALA A 626 25.42 -24.42 23.32
C ALA A 626 23.98 -24.13 22.84
N VAL A 627 22.97 -24.47 23.65
CA VAL A 627 21.56 -24.13 23.39
C VAL A 627 21.36 -22.61 23.40
N LYS A 628 21.88 -21.92 24.43
CA LYS A 628 21.81 -20.46 24.52
C LYS A 628 22.44 -19.77 23.31
N ARG A 629 23.63 -20.21 22.87
CA ARG A 629 24.28 -19.65 21.67
C ARG A 629 23.47 -19.92 20.41
N PHE A 630 22.87 -21.11 20.29
CA PHE A 630 22.02 -21.44 19.17
C PHE A 630 20.79 -20.53 19.10
N PHE A 631 20.10 -20.30 20.23
CA PHE A 631 18.96 -19.39 20.26
C PHE A 631 19.35 -17.94 20.05
N LYS A 632 20.46 -17.44 20.61
CA LYS A 632 20.94 -16.09 20.29
C LYS A 632 21.18 -15.91 18.79
N GLU A 633 21.68 -16.93 18.10
CA GLU A 633 21.92 -16.83 16.65
C GLU A 633 20.64 -16.96 15.81
N LYS A 634 19.67 -17.77 16.27
CA LYS A 634 18.49 -18.16 15.49
C LYS A 634 17.26 -17.31 15.78
N LEU A 635 17.05 -16.96 17.04
CA LEU A 635 15.92 -16.15 17.44
C LEU A 635 16.12 -14.68 17.11
N ASP A 636 17.36 -14.24 16.85
CA ASP A 636 17.74 -12.88 16.44
C ASP A 636 17.67 -12.65 14.92
N GLN A 637 17.16 -13.64 14.17
CA GLN A 637 17.09 -13.57 12.70
C GLN A 637 15.89 -12.73 12.25
N PRO A 638 16.09 -11.63 11.49
CA PRO A 638 15.01 -10.74 11.06
C PRO A 638 13.96 -11.43 10.21
N GLN A 639 14.39 -12.37 9.33
CA GLN A 639 13.52 -13.14 8.45
C GLN A 639 12.60 -14.15 9.16
N GLY A 640 12.69 -14.25 10.48
CA GLY A 640 11.88 -15.15 11.29
C GLY A 640 12.37 -16.60 11.33
N TRP A 641 11.71 -17.40 12.18
CA TRP A 641 12.06 -18.80 12.42
C TRP A 641 10.80 -19.61 12.71
N SER A 642 10.86 -20.92 12.51
CA SER A 642 9.75 -21.86 12.76
C SER A 642 10.21 -22.96 13.71
N ARG A 643 9.28 -23.63 14.40
CA ARG A 643 9.61 -24.79 15.24
C ARG A 643 10.38 -25.85 14.44
N ARG A 644 9.96 -26.14 13.20
CA ARG A 644 10.66 -27.11 12.34
C ARG A 644 12.05 -26.64 11.94
N SER A 645 12.23 -25.38 11.52
CA SER A 645 13.56 -24.89 11.11
C SER A 645 14.53 -24.88 12.28
N LEU A 646 14.07 -24.51 13.49
CA LEU A 646 14.89 -24.62 14.70
C LEU A 646 15.28 -26.07 15.00
N ILE A 647 14.32 -27.01 14.95
CA ILE A 647 14.59 -28.43 15.22
C ILE A 647 15.55 -29.02 14.20
N THR A 648 15.30 -28.82 12.90
CA THR A 648 16.14 -29.35 11.81
C THR A 648 17.55 -28.76 11.89
N ASP A 649 17.68 -27.44 12.05
CA ASP A 649 19.00 -26.79 12.15
C ASP A 649 19.79 -27.23 13.38
N PHE A 650 19.10 -27.46 14.50
CA PHE A 650 19.74 -27.93 15.73
C PHE A 650 20.16 -29.40 15.63
N ALA A 651 19.29 -30.26 15.09
CA ALA A 651 19.61 -31.65 14.80
C ALA A 651 20.83 -31.77 13.89
N ASP A 652 20.87 -30.96 12.82
CA ASP A 652 21.98 -30.90 11.89
C ASP A 652 23.26 -30.34 12.52
N ARG A 653 23.16 -29.33 13.38
CA ARG A 653 24.32 -28.71 14.04
C ARG A 653 24.96 -29.66 15.05
N PHE A 654 24.16 -30.31 15.89
CA PHE A 654 24.67 -31.17 16.96
C PHE A 654 24.75 -32.64 16.57
N LYS A 655 24.35 -32.99 15.34
CA LYS A 655 24.36 -34.36 14.79
C LYS A 655 23.57 -35.34 15.66
N ILE A 656 22.39 -34.88 16.10
CA ILE A 656 21.41 -35.66 16.86
C ILE A 656 20.15 -35.89 16.00
N SER A 657 19.25 -36.77 16.44
CA SER A 657 17.97 -36.96 15.73
C SER A 657 17.05 -35.74 15.88
N GLU A 658 16.16 -35.50 14.91
CA GLU A 658 15.14 -34.44 15.02
C GLU A 658 14.27 -34.63 16.28
N GLN A 659 14.02 -35.87 16.71
CA GLN A 659 13.30 -36.14 17.97
C GLN A 659 14.08 -35.64 19.18
N GLN A 660 15.36 -35.99 19.30
CA GLN A 660 16.20 -35.52 20.40
C GLN A 660 16.39 -33.99 20.38
N ALA A 661 16.39 -33.38 19.19
CA ALA A 661 16.43 -31.94 19.05
C ALA A 661 15.11 -31.29 19.51
N ALA A 662 13.96 -31.88 19.17
CA ALA A 662 12.65 -31.44 19.61
C ALA A 662 12.50 -31.50 21.14
N ASP A 663 12.86 -32.63 21.75
CA ASP A 663 12.78 -32.85 23.20
C ASP A 663 13.60 -31.80 23.99
N VAL A 664 14.75 -31.38 23.45
CA VAL A 664 15.57 -30.33 24.05
C VAL A 664 15.03 -28.93 23.76
N LEU A 665 14.71 -28.62 22.50
CA LEU A 665 14.42 -27.25 22.09
C LEU A 665 13.05 -26.77 22.53
N GLU A 666 12.04 -27.62 22.60
CA GLU A 666 10.67 -27.19 22.87
C GLU A 666 10.49 -26.62 24.27
N VAL A 667 11.06 -27.29 25.26
CA VAL A 667 11.06 -26.80 26.65
C VAL A 667 11.82 -25.48 26.75
N GLN A 668 12.99 -25.40 26.10
CA GLN A 668 13.86 -24.23 26.21
C GLN A 668 13.27 -23.03 25.47
N LEU A 669 12.59 -23.27 24.35
CA LEU A 669 11.88 -22.26 23.59
C LEU A 669 10.69 -21.71 24.39
N THR A 670 9.85 -22.60 24.95
CA THR A 670 8.74 -22.23 25.82
C THR A 670 9.22 -21.42 27.03
N ASN A 671 10.32 -21.83 27.66
CA ASN A 671 10.90 -21.09 28.78
C ASN A 671 11.41 -19.71 28.39
N THR A 672 12.06 -19.61 27.24
CA THR A 672 12.55 -18.33 26.71
C THR A 672 11.40 -17.37 26.46
N LEU A 673 10.31 -17.85 25.85
CA LEU A 673 9.14 -17.02 25.56
C LEU A 673 8.34 -16.67 26.82
N ASN A 674 8.20 -17.59 27.78
CA ASN A 674 7.57 -17.34 29.07
C ASN A 674 8.35 -16.31 29.90
N LYS A 675 9.70 -16.36 29.86
CA LYS A 675 10.56 -15.38 30.55
C LYS A 675 10.57 -14.02 29.84
N ALA A 676 10.58 -14.01 28.50
CA ALA A 676 10.43 -12.77 27.74
C ALA A 676 9.11 -12.07 28.05
N ARG A 677 8.04 -12.85 28.25
CA ARG A 677 6.73 -12.31 28.63
C ARG A 677 6.69 -11.78 30.06
N GLU A 678 7.36 -12.45 30.99
CA GLU A 678 7.54 -11.97 32.36
C GLU A 678 8.22 -10.59 32.37
N LEU A 679 9.34 -10.47 31.64
CA LEU A 679 10.06 -9.19 31.49
C LEU A 679 9.16 -8.12 30.84
N GLY A 680 8.33 -8.51 29.86
CA GLY A 680 7.33 -7.64 29.27
C GLY A 680 6.36 -7.08 30.31
N TYR A 681 5.74 -7.94 31.13
CA TYR A 681 4.82 -7.53 32.19
C TYR A 681 5.52 -6.70 33.29
N GLU A 682 6.75 -7.05 33.67
CA GLU A 682 7.54 -6.29 34.66
C GLU A 682 7.83 -4.86 34.16
N ARG A 683 8.13 -4.70 32.85
CA ARG A 683 8.36 -3.38 32.24
C ARG A 683 7.10 -2.51 32.15
N GLN A 684 5.90 -3.11 32.09
CA GLN A 684 4.63 -2.37 32.09
C GLN A 684 4.28 -1.78 33.48
N GLY A 685 4.90 -2.27 34.55
CA GLY A 685 4.56 -1.86 35.91
C GLY A 685 3.21 -2.41 36.41
N ASN A 686 2.99 -2.29 37.73
CA ASN A 686 1.78 -2.76 38.44
C ASN A 686 1.45 -4.26 38.29
N THR A 687 2.45 -5.14 38.23
CA THR A 687 2.24 -6.61 38.20
C THR A 687 1.46 -7.13 39.41
N ASP A 688 1.48 -6.40 40.54
CA ASP A 688 0.83 -6.79 41.79
C ASP A 688 -0.71 -6.71 41.72
N ASP A 689 -1.25 -5.86 40.85
CA ASP A 689 -2.70 -5.68 40.65
C ASP A 689 -3.24 -6.60 39.54
N ARG A 690 -2.36 -7.28 38.79
CA ARG A 690 -2.71 -8.13 37.66
C ARG A 690 -2.83 -9.59 38.08
N VAL A 691 -3.78 -10.29 37.46
CA VAL A 691 -3.98 -11.72 37.66
C VAL A 691 -3.78 -12.49 36.37
N PHE A 692 -3.16 -13.64 36.47
CA PHE A 692 -2.71 -14.46 35.35
C PHE A 692 -3.35 -15.85 35.43
N LYS A 693 -3.62 -16.44 34.27
CA LYS A 693 -4.13 -17.81 34.14
C LYS A 693 -3.21 -18.65 33.28
N TRP A 694 -3.09 -19.93 33.64
CA TRP A 694 -2.35 -20.91 32.86
C TRP A 694 -3.17 -21.37 31.64
N ILE A 695 -2.53 -21.44 30.49
CA ILE A 695 -3.14 -21.84 29.21
C ILE A 695 -2.22 -22.81 28.46
N GLY A 696 -2.81 -23.73 27.71
CA GLY A 696 -2.05 -24.68 26.89
C GLY A 696 -2.96 -25.56 26.03
N PRO A 697 -2.40 -26.33 25.09
CA PRO A 697 -3.16 -27.21 24.19
C PRO A 697 -3.83 -28.34 24.98
N ALA A 698 -5.12 -28.56 24.75
CA ALA A 698 -5.88 -29.60 25.43
C ALA A 698 -5.77 -30.96 24.70
N ASP A 699 -4.54 -31.42 24.47
CA ASP A 699 -4.23 -32.63 23.71
C ASP A 699 -3.85 -33.82 24.62
N ASN A 700 -3.64 -34.99 24.00
CA ASN A 700 -3.25 -36.22 24.71
C ASN A 700 -1.83 -36.17 25.30
N ASP A 701 -1.04 -35.17 24.90
CA ASP A 701 0.35 -34.99 25.34
C ASP A 701 0.46 -34.08 26.58
N LYS A 702 -0.65 -33.44 27.00
CA LYS A 702 -0.72 -32.66 28.24
C LYS A 702 -0.68 -33.57 29.47
N THR A 703 0.28 -33.32 30.36
CA THR A 703 0.47 -34.07 31.61
C THR A 703 -0.58 -33.76 32.66
N ASP A 704 -0.77 -34.68 33.62
CA ASP A 704 -1.70 -34.49 34.74
C ASP A 704 -1.37 -33.24 35.57
N ALA A 705 -0.07 -32.95 35.78
CA ALA A 705 0.38 -31.76 36.51
C ALA A 705 -0.02 -30.46 35.80
N CYS A 706 0.10 -30.41 34.47
CA CYS A 706 -0.33 -29.28 33.65
C CYS A 706 -1.86 -29.15 33.63
N TRP A 707 -2.59 -30.27 33.63
CA TRP A 707 -4.05 -30.27 33.77
C TRP A 707 -4.51 -29.71 35.12
N GLU A 708 -3.82 -30.06 36.21
CA GLU A 708 -4.12 -29.50 37.53
C GLU A 708 -3.87 -28.00 37.58
N LEU A 709 -2.72 -27.53 37.10
CA LEU A 709 -2.38 -26.10 37.08
C LEU A 709 -3.38 -25.28 36.26
N LEU A 710 -3.81 -25.82 35.12
CA LEU A 710 -4.83 -25.22 34.26
C LEU A 710 -6.21 -25.18 34.95
N ARG A 711 -6.63 -26.25 35.63
CA ARG A 711 -7.92 -26.27 36.37
C ARG A 711 -7.92 -25.38 37.60
N GLU A 712 -6.76 -25.15 38.23
CA GLU A 712 -6.66 -24.32 39.43
C GLU A 712 -6.60 -22.82 39.12
N THR A 713 -6.13 -22.42 37.93
CA THR A 713 -5.87 -21.02 37.59
C THR A 713 -6.78 -20.45 36.50
N ASN A 714 -7.39 -21.29 35.65
CA ASN A 714 -8.14 -20.83 34.49
C ASN A 714 -9.67 -20.88 34.72
N PRO A 715 -10.39 -19.73 34.68
CA PRO A 715 -11.84 -19.67 34.90
C PRO A 715 -12.66 -20.57 33.98
N LYS A 716 -12.20 -20.79 32.74
CA LYS A 716 -12.85 -21.71 31.78
C LYS A 716 -12.99 -23.13 32.32
N TYR A 717 -12.13 -23.52 33.25
CA TYR A 717 -12.09 -24.84 33.87
C TYR A 717 -12.45 -24.81 35.37
N GLY A 718 -13.01 -23.69 35.85
CA GLY A 718 -13.41 -23.48 37.24
C GLY A 718 -12.28 -23.00 38.17
N GLY A 719 -11.14 -22.61 37.62
CA GLY A 719 -9.97 -22.10 38.37
C GLY A 719 -10.05 -20.61 38.68
N THR A 720 -9.16 -20.14 39.56
CA THR A 720 -9.04 -18.73 39.94
C THR A 720 -7.68 -18.18 39.51
N PRO A 721 -7.64 -17.17 38.63
CA PRO A 721 -6.44 -16.45 38.21
C PRO A 721 -5.63 -15.95 39.41
N ARG A 722 -4.31 -15.91 39.27
CA ARG A 722 -3.37 -15.64 40.35
C ARG A 722 -2.41 -14.51 40.01
N PRO A 723 -2.01 -13.67 40.98
CA PRO A 723 -0.88 -12.76 40.80
C PRO A 723 0.36 -13.50 40.31
N LEU A 724 1.24 -12.81 39.58
CA LEU A 724 2.36 -13.44 38.86
C LEU A 724 3.25 -14.28 39.79
N ASP A 725 3.58 -13.74 40.98
CA ASP A 725 4.40 -14.44 41.97
C ASP A 725 3.70 -15.66 42.58
N GLU A 726 2.38 -15.58 42.81
CA GLU A 726 1.60 -16.74 43.25
C GLU A 726 1.55 -17.82 42.17
N LEU A 727 1.43 -17.44 40.90
CA LEU A 727 1.45 -18.37 39.78
C LEU A 727 2.80 -19.08 39.66
N LYS A 728 3.93 -18.35 39.79
CA LYS A 728 5.28 -18.94 39.82
C LYS A 728 5.43 -19.95 40.95
N GLN A 729 4.95 -19.62 42.14
CA GLN A 729 4.96 -20.54 43.28
C GLN A 729 4.13 -21.79 43.02
N LEU A 730 2.98 -21.64 42.35
CA LEU A 730 2.11 -22.76 42.00
C LEU A 730 2.76 -23.67 40.95
N VAL A 731 3.41 -23.10 39.92
CA VAL A 731 4.21 -23.87 38.94
C VAL A 731 5.31 -24.65 39.65
N ALA A 732 6.08 -24.00 40.53
CA ALA A 732 7.15 -24.65 41.29
C ALA A 732 6.61 -25.76 42.22
N GLN A 733 5.47 -25.52 42.86
CA GLN A 733 4.80 -26.52 43.70
C GLN A 733 4.34 -27.73 42.89
N LYS A 734 3.72 -27.51 41.72
CA LYS A 734 3.28 -28.60 40.83
C LYS A 734 4.45 -29.40 40.28
N ARG A 735 5.57 -28.73 39.99
CA ARG A 735 6.85 -29.38 39.65
C ARG A 735 7.35 -30.24 40.78
N GLU A 736 7.52 -29.71 41.99
CA GLU A 736 8.07 -30.46 43.13
C GLU A 736 7.20 -31.67 43.53
N GLN A 737 5.87 -31.54 43.38
CA GLN A 737 4.93 -32.61 43.69
C GLN A 737 4.97 -33.76 42.69
N ASN A 738 5.06 -33.45 41.40
CA ASN A 738 4.90 -34.45 40.33
C ASN A 738 6.24 -34.91 39.73
N TYR A 739 7.25 -34.05 39.76
CA TYR A 739 8.56 -34.23 39.13
C TYR A 739 9.70 -33.68 40.04
N PRO A 740 9.89 -34.21 41.26
CA PRO A 740 10.88 -33.70 42.22
C PRO A 740 12.34 -33.83 41.73
N GLU A 741 12.60 -34.72 40.78
CA GLU A 741 13.90 -34.90 40.11
C GLU A 741 14.16 -33.89 38.99
N PHE A 742 13.15 -33.12 38.57
CA PHE A 742 13.28 -32.17 37.48
C PHE A 742 13.69 -30.78 38.01
N ASP A 743 14.92 -30.37 37.70
CA ASP A 743 15.48 -29.07 38.06
C ASP A 743 15.15 -28.00 36.99
N GLY A 744 13.88 -27.86 36.60
CA GLY A 744 13.46 -27.00 35.49
C GLY A 744 13.57 -25.49 35.72
N SER A 745 13.32 -24.69 34.67
CA SER A 745 13.22 -23.22 34.78
C SER A 745 12.04 -22.80 35.66
N GLU A 746 11.96 -21.51 36.03
CA GLU A 746 10.85 -20.95 36.83
C GLU A 746 9.46 -21.26 36.23
N TRP A 747 9.37 -21.41 34.91
CA TRP A 747 8.11 -21.60 34.18
C TRP A 747 7.88 -23.01 33.63
N SER A 748 8.75 -23.99 33.94
CA SER A 748 8.55 -25.38 33.51
C SER A 748 8.02 -26.26 34.63
N VAL A 749 6.96 -27.04 34.37
CA VAL A 749 6.52 -28.10 35.29
C VAL A 749 7.26 -29.42 35.01
N HIS A 750 7.53 -29.73 33.74
CA HIS A 750 8.20 -30.98 33.32
C HIS A 750 9.08 -30.81 32.06
N TRP A 751 9.79 -31.88 31.68
CA TRP A 751 10.72 -31.96 30.53
C TRP A 751 10.07 -31.86 29.13
N GLY A 752 8.79 -31.55 29.06
CA GLY A 752 8.04 -31.40 27.81
C GLY A 752 7.02 -30.26 27.92
N GLU A 753 7.29 -29.29 28.81
CA GLU A 753 6.38 -28.17 29.03
C GLU A 753 6.19 -27.39 27.74
N ARG A 754 4.94 -27.24 27.33
CA ARG A 754 4.53 -26.43 26.19
C ARG A 754 3.54 -25.35 26.61
N ASP A 755 3.01 -25.43 27.82
CA ASP A 755 2.04 -24.46 28.31
C ASP A 755 2.69 -23.12 28.64
N THR A 756 1.84 -22.12 28.79
CA THR A 756 2.23 -20.74 29.05
C THR A 756 1.16 -20.07 29.93
N TYR A 757 1.34 -18.79 30.22
CA TYR A 757 0.40 -18.00 31.01
C TYR A 757 0.09 -16.68 30.32
N VAL A 758 -1.12 -16.18 30.57
CA VAL A 758 -1.61 -14.90 30.02
C VAL A 758 -2.32 -14.11 31.11
N GLU A 759 -2.31 -12.80 30.98
CA GLU A 759 -3.12 -11.92 31.81
C GLU A 759 -4.61 -12.25 31.64
N HIS A 760 -5.36 -12.18 32.73
CA HIS A 760 -6.81 -12.33 32.71
C HIS A 760 -7.47 -10.99 32.98
N PHE A 761 -8.26 -10.57 32.00
CA PHE A 761 -9.24 -9.50 32.13
C PHE A 761 -10.61 -10.12 32.48
N ASP A 762 -11.28 -9.55 33.49
CA ASP A 762 -12.62 -9.92 33.94
C ASP A 762 -13.71 -9.56 32.90
#